data_AF-A0A916YA07-F1
#
_entry.id   AF-A0A916YA07-F1
#
_cell.length_a   1.000
_cell.length_b   1.000
_cell.length_c   1.000
_cell.angle_alpha   90.00
_cell.angle_beta   90.00
_cell.angle_gamma   90.00
#
_symmetry.space_group_name_H-M   'P 1'
#
loop_
_entity.id
_entity.type
_entity.pdbx_description
1 polymer ?
#
loop_
_entity_poly.entity_id
_entity_poly.type
_entity_poly.pdbx_seq_one_letter_code
_entity_poly.pdbx_strand_id
1 'polypeptide(L)'
;MATRAARGAPDWRAALKRSVNRTGELLGAGALLLFALFLALAMVSYEQTDASFSTAAGGGPANWMGAPGAYAADALFLAFGPVAVLILPMLWVFARRLWQLADEEQVEARPHWWRPLALLALAMILLATVMALLVEGPVWGLPAGMGGVAGLAGSKLIYSLSNFAPAAYSGWVILGLAVMFLLGGAYIAGRVFAIDWAGLLTLPLALRRDRADDDAYDVVETPRTAKKAKKAKRETIVDDEPEMVETAAPRRAPEISDPTAPPKPAAKATAKPKQGDFFNADYTLPSPELLEEVPDQSGQKLDKLALERNARLLENVLEDFNVKGEITAVRTGPVVTMYELEPAPGIKAARVMGLADDIARNMSAISARVSAIPGKTVMGIELPNADRQMVSFRELIESAAFGDHKGMLPIILGKDIAGEPIVADLAAMPHLLVAGTTGSGKSVGLNAILLSLLYRLTPAECRLILIDPKVLELKTYDDIPHLLSPVVTEPQKSVRALKWAVEEMERRYRMMSSIGSRNLAGFNEKVKLAKAKGKPLGRRVQTGFDPETGEEIFEEEQLDYEVLPQIVLIVDELADLMITVGKEIEVLIQRLSQKSRAAGIHLIMATQRPSVDVITGVIKANMPTRISFHVTSRIDSRTILGEQGAEQLLGKGDMLYKASSKPLTRVHGPFVSDEEVEEVANFWRGQGSPEYVDSVTEEPEDGGFGFDDLDGASDDPEQRKYMQVCQMVFENQKASASWIQRQMGVGYNTASKWIERMEKDGLVGPANHVGRREIYRDRDGNPL
;
A
#
# COMPACT_ATOMS: atom_id res chain seq x y z
N MET A 1 -15.53 12.33 -4.03
CA MET A 1 -14.60 13.38 -4.52
C MET A 1 -13.25 13.06 -3.91
N ALA A 2 -12.15 12.82 -4.61
CA ALA A 2 -11.80 13.18 -5.97
C ALA A 2 -11.02 12.04 -6.67
N THR A 3 -11.28 11.98 -7.97
CA THR A 3 -10.60 11.28 -9.08
C THR A 3 -9.07 11.44 -9.06
N ARG A 4 -8.28 10.35 -9.11
CA ARG A 4 -7.78 9.60 -10.31
C ARG A 4 -6.55 10.24 -10.95
N ALA A 5 -5.42 9.53 -11.04
CA ALA A 5 -4.47 9.68 -12.16
C ALA A 5 -3.56 8.45 -12.34
N ALA A 6 -3.92 7.61 -13.30
CA ALA A 6 -3.05 6.62 -13.94
C ALA A 6 -1.89 7.29 -14.70
N ARG A 7 -0.78 6.56 -14.93
CA ARG A 7 0.13 6.85 -16.04
C ARG A 7 0.33 5.60 -16.89
N GLY A 8 -0.33 5.61 -18.05
CA GLY A 8 0.04 4.83 -19.22
C GLY A 8 1.34 5.35 -19.87
N ALA A 9 1.63 4.80 -21.07
CA ALA A 9 2.77 5.10 -21.92
C ALA A 9 3.23 6.58 -21.88
N PRO A 10 4.54 6.88 -22.05
CA PRO A 10 5.05 8.23 -21.94
C PRO A 10 4.42 9.13 -23.00
N ASP A 11 3.30 9.75 -22.63
CA ASP A 11 2.60 10.72 -23.43
C ASP A 11 3.54 11.92 -23.51
N TRP A 12 4.22 12.07 -24.65
CA TRP A 12 5.18 13.15 -24.88
C TRP A 12 4.52 14.52 -24.65
N ARG A 13 3.19 14.63 -24.82
CA ARG A 13 2.42 15.82 -24.49
C ARG A 13 2.33 16.03 -22.98
N ALA A 14 2.18 14.96 -22.20
CA ALA A 14 2.25 15.02 -20.74
C ALA A 14 3.67 15.29 -20.23
N ALA A 15 4.71 14.78 -20.89
CA ALA A 15 6.12 15.11 -20.59
C ALA A 15 6.44 16.58 -20.92
N LEU A 16 5.99 17.08 -22.07
CA LEU A 16 6.12 18.48 -22.48
C LEU A 16 5.35 19.41 -21.54
N LYS A 17 4.08 19.09 -21.23
CA LYS A 17 3.27 19.84 -20.26
C LYS A 17 3.90 19.85 -18.87
N ARG A 18 4.52 18.75 -18.44
CA ARG A 18 5.30 18.68 -17.18
C ARG A 18 6.53 19.57 -17.23
N SER A 19 7.29 19.54 -18.32
CA SER A 19 8.47 20.39 -18.50
C SER A 19 8.10 21.87 -18.51
N VAL A 20 7.01 22.25 -19.18
CA VAL A 20 6.48 23.62 -19.20
C VAL A 20 6.00 24.06 -17.82
N ASN A 21 5.27 23.21 -17.10
CA ASN A 21 4.81 23.51 -15.74
C ASN A 21 5.99 23.67 -14.77
N ARG A 22 6.98 22.77 -14.80
CA ARG A 22 8.19 22.86 -13.96
C ARG A 22 8.97 24.14 -14.25
N THR A 23 9.10 24.51 -15.52
CA THR A 23 9.76 25.76 -15.93
C THR A 23 8.97 26.97 -15.44
N GLY A 24 7.63 26.93 -15.54
CA GLY A 24 6.75 27.98 -15.01
C GLY A 24 6.80 28.12 -13.49
N GLU A 25 6.90 27.01 -12.75
CA GLU A 25 7.03 26.99 -11.28
C GLU A 25 8.38 27.56 -10.83
N LEU A 26 9.48 27.19 -11.48
CA LEU A 26 10.81 27.75 -11.20
C LEU A 26 10.90 29.24 -11.55
N LEU A 27 10.36 29.64 -12.70
CA LEU A 27 10.28 31.07 -13.08
C LEU A 27 9.40 31.85 -12.10
N GLY A 28 8.28 31.28 -11.66
CA GLY A 28 7.42 31.88 -10.64
C GLY A 28 8.10 32.02 -9.29
N ALA A 29 8.89 31.03 -8.87
CA ALA A 29 9.64 31.07 -7.61
C ALA A 29 10.72 32.17 -7.66
N GLY A 30 11.45 32.25 -8.77
CA GLY A 30 12.42 33.31 -9.02
C GLY A 30 11.78 34.70 -9.04
N ALA A 31 10.64 34.85 -9.73
CA ALA A 31 9.90 36.11 -9.78
C ALA A 31 9.40 36.56 -8.39
N LEU A 32 8.91 35.63 -7.55
CA LEU A 32 8.48 35.95 -6.19
C LEU A 32 9.65 36.36 -5.28
N LEU A 33 10.82 35.74 -5.41
CA LEU A 33 12.02 36.17 -4.66
C LEU A 33 12.50 37.55 -5.09
N LEU A 34 12.53 37.82 -6.41
CA LEU A 34 12.89 39.13 -6.92
C LEU A 34 11.89 40.20 -6.48
N PHE A 35 10.60 39.87 -6.44
CA PHE A 35 9.56 40.76 -5.94
C PHE A 35 9.68 41.00 -4.42
N ALA A 36 9.98 39.97 -3.64
CA ALA A 36 10.25 40.11 -2.20
C ALA A 36 11.47 41.01 -1.94
N LEU A 37 12.54 40.83 -2.72
CA LEU A 37 13.74 41.68 -2.65
C LEU A 37 13.44 43.12 -3.07
N PHE A 38 12.68 43.32 -4.15
CA PHE A 38 12.20 44.62 -4.58
C PHE A 38 11.43 45.33 -3.46
N LEU A 39 10.46 44.65 -2.83
CA LEU A 39 9.68 45.22 -1.74
C LEU A 39 10.53 45.49 -0.50
N ALA A 40 11.47 44.61 -0.15
CA ALA A 40 12.36 44.81 0.99
C ALA A 40 13.22 46.06 0.79
N LEU A 41 13.83 46.22 -0.39
CA LEU A 41 14.63 47.40 -0.72
C LEU A 41 13.75 48.66 -0.75
N ALA A 42 12.56 48.58 -1.36
CA ALA A 42 11.63 49.70 -1.42
C ALA A 42 11.17 50.16 -0.03
N MET A 43 10.90 49.24 0.90
CA MET A 43 10.49 49.55 2.28
C MET A 43 11.65 50.09 3.13
N VAL A 44 12.87 49.61 2.92
CA VAL A 44 14.07 50.07 3.65
C VAL A 44 14.50 51.46 3.17
N SER A 45 14.43 51.73 1.86
CA SER A 45 14.77 53.03 1.28
C SER A 45 13.56 53.97 1.18
N TYR A 46 12.57 53.81 2.05
CA TYR A 46 11.36 54.64 2.01
C TYR A 46 11.64 56.03 2.57
N GLU A 47 11.31 57.05 1.78
CA GLU A 47 11.46 58.46 2.14
C GLU A 47 10.12 59.18 1.90
N GLN A 48 9.66 60.00 2.86
CA GLN A 48 8.37 60.70 2.74
C GLN A 48 8.33 61.73 1.61
N THR A 49 9.49 62.21 1.17
CA THR A 49 9.63 63.25 0.15
C THR A 49 9.50 62.71 -1.28
N ASP A 50 9.40 61.39 -1.45
CA ASP A 50 9.20 60.75 -2.75
C ASP A 50 7.75 60.89 -3.25
N ALA A 51 7.61 61.01 -4.58
CA ALA A 51 6.31 61.02 -5.23
C ALA A 51 5.60 59.67 -5.03
N SER A 52 4.44 59.69 -4.39
CA SER A 52 3.69 58.50 -3.96
C SER A 52 2.18 58.78 -3.89
N PHE A 53 1.38 57.83 -3.39
CA PHE A 53 -0.08 58.03 -3.25
C PHE A 53 -0.42 59.05 -2.17
N SER A 54 0.40 59.14 -1.13
CA SER A 54 0.21 60.06 -0.01
C SER A 54 0.94 61.40 -0.19
N THR A 55 1.99 61.46 -1.01
CA THR A 55 2.82 62.67 -1.22
C THR A 55 2.94 63.05 -2.69
N ALA A 56 2.56 64.29 -3.02
CA ALA A 56 2.88 64.90 -4.31
C ALA A 56 4.25 65.60 -4.23
N ALA A 57 5.25 65.06 -4.95
CA ALA A 57 6.62 65.62 -4.99
C ALA A 57 7.07 65.90 -6.43
N GLY A 58 7.92 66.92 -6.61
CA GLY A 58 8.37 67.42 -7.91
C GLY A 58 9.78 67.01 -8.34
N GLY A 59 10.44 66.10 -7.61
CA GLY A 59 11.82 65.66 -7.84
C GLY A 59 11.95 64.19 -8.26
N GLY A 60 13.16 63.75 -8.63
CA GLY A 60 13.45 62.33 -8.91
C GLY A 60 13.38 61.47 -7.64
N PRO A 61 13.00 60.18 -7.74
CA PRO A 61 12.79 59.32 -6.58
C PRO A 61 14.10 59.02 -5.84
N ALA A 62 14.12 59.25 -4.52
CA ALA A 62 15.21 58.87 -3.61
C ALA A 62 15.17 57.37 -3.26
N ASN A 63 14.00 56.73 -3.37
CA ASN A 63 13.85 55.29 -3.23
C ASN A 63 14.78 54.52 -4.18
N TRP A 64 15.50 53.53 -3.65
CA TRP A 64 16.49 52.76 -4.42
C TRP A 64 15.85 51.95 -5.56
N MET A 65 14.55 51.66 -5.47
CA MET A 65 13.78 50.98 -6.52
C MET A 65 13.02 51.96 -7.43
N GLY A 66 13.36 53.26 -7.36
CA GLY A 66 12.76 54.33 -8.16
C GLY A 66 11.31 54.61 -7.81
N ALA A 67 10.58 55.26 -8.72
CA ALA A 67 9.19 55.63 -8.51
C ALA A 67 8.29 54.43 -8.17
N PRO A 68 8.36 53.27 -8.87
CA PRO A 68 7.54 52.11 -8.51
C PRO A 68 7.77 51.61 -7.07
N GLY A 69 9.00 51.70 -6.58
CA GLY A 69 9.36 51.37 -5.20
C GLY A 69 8.72 52.31 -4.19
N ALA A 70 8.81 53.62 -4.45
CA ALA A 70 8.20 54.64 -3.61
C ALA A 70 6.67 54.45 -3.48
N TYR A 71 5.96 54.24 -4.59
CA TYR A 71 4.51 53.97 -4.55
C TYR A 71 4.16 52.66 -3.84
N ALA A 72 4.96 51.59 -4.01
CA ALA A 72 4.72 50.30 -3.36
C ALA A 72 4.94 50.35 -1.84
N ALA A 73 6.04 50.97 -1.40
CA ALA A 73 6.35 51.14 0.02
C ALA A 73 5.33 52.07 0.70
N ASP A 74 4.98 53.18 0.05
CA ASP A 74 3.96 54.11 0.55
C ASP A 74 2.60 53.43 0.71
N ALA A 75 2.15 52.64 -0.27
CA ALA A 75 0.89 51.91 -0.17
C ALA A 75 0.87 50.90 0.99
N LEU A 76 1.97 50.18 1.22
CA LEU A 76 2.09 49.21 2.31
C LEU A 76 2.10 49.89 3.69
N PHE A 77 2.88 50.97 3.85
CA PHE A 77 2.93 51.73 5.10
C PHE A 77 1.63 52.50 5.36
N LEU A 78 0.96 53.01 4.32
CA LEU A 78 -0.35 53.62 4.43
C LEU A 78 -1.40 52.60 4.89
N ALA A 79 -1.35 51.36 4.40
CA ALA A 79 -2.33 50.33 4.75
C ALA A 79 -2.13 49.77 6.17
N PHE A 80 -0.91 49.36 6.53
CA PHE A 80 -0.66 48.56 7.74
C PHE A 80 0.45 49.13 8.66
N GLY A 81 1.09 50.25 8.30
CA GLY A 81 2.25 50.76 9.02
C GLY A 81 3.44 49.78 8.99
N PRO A 82 4.33 49.79 10.00
CA PRO A 82 5.51 48.91 10.07
C PRO A 82 5.17 47.41 10.11
N VAL A 83 3.93 47.06 10.47
CA VAL A 83 3.46 45.66 10.49
C VAL A 83 3.46 45.04 9.08
N ALA A 84 3.47 45.86 8.02
CA ALA A 84 3.59 45.41 6.63
C ALA A 84 4.85 44.58 6.34
N VAL A 85 5.90 44.68 7.17
CA VAL A 85 7.14 43.89 7.04
C VAL A 85 6.87 42.38 7.06
N LEU A 86 5.79 41.92 7.70
CA LEU A 86 5.39 40.50 7.74
C LEU A 86 5.04 39.92 6.35
N ILE A 87 4.84 40.75 5.32
CA ILE A 87 4.63 40.29 3.94
C ILE A 87 5.92 39.70 3.34
N LEU A 88 7.10 40.20 3.74
CA LEU A 88 8.39 39.74 3.22
C LEU A 88 8.69 38.26 3.51
N PRO A 89 8.64 37.78 4.78
CA PRO A 89 8.85 36.36 5.07
C PRO A 89 7.77 35.47 4.42
N MET A 90 6.55 35.98 4.21
CA MET A 90 5.48 35.24 3.53
C MET A 90 5.79 35.02 2.05
N LEU A 91 6.25 36.05 1.33
CA LEU A 91 6.66 35.92 -0.08
C LEU A 91 7.82 34.94 -0.24
N TRP A 92 8.77 34.95 0.71
CA TRP A 92 9.87 33.99 0.76
C TRP A 92 9.37 32.55 0.98
N VAL A 93 8.43 32.32 1.91
CA VAL A 93 7.81 31.00 2.13
C VAL A 93 7.08 30.51 0.88
N PHE A 94 6.35 31.38 0.18
CA PHE A 94 5.68 31.03 -1.07
C PHE A 94 6.65 30.69 -2.19
N ALA A 95 7.71 31.47 -2.35
CA ALA A 95 8.73 31.19 -3.35
C ALA A 95 9.43 29.86 -3.09
N ARG A 96 9.77 29.58 -1.83
CA ARG A 96 10.39 28.32 -1.43
C ARG A 96 9.47 27.13 -1.62
N ARG A 97 8.17 27.29 -1.31
CA ARG A 97 7.18 26.25 -1.57
C ARG A 97 7.02 25.96 -3.06
N LEU A 98 7.04 27.00 -3.89
CA LEU A 98 6.96 26.85 -5.35
C LEU A 98 8.22 26.19 -5.92
N TRP A 99 9.37 26.44 -5.31
CA TRP A 99 10.63 25.75 -5.60
C TRP A 99 10.59 24.27 -5.20
N GLN A 100 10.07 23.94 -4.01
CA GLN A 100 9.91 22.55 -3.55
C GLN A 100 8.95 21.75 -4.43
N LEU A 101 7.86 22.38 -4.89
CA LEU A 101 6.93 21.77 -5.84
C LEU A 101 7.58 21.46 -7.21
N ALA A 102 8.64 22.19 -7.58
CA ALA A 102 9.39 21.93 -8.82
C ALA A 102 10.44 20.81 -8.67
N ASP A 103 10.73 20.36 -7.44
CA ASP A 103 11.76 19.37 -7.09
C ASP A 103 11.18 18.04 -6.57
N GLU A 104 10.04 18.06 -5.88
CA GLU A 104 9.37 16.87 -5.35
C GLU A 104 8.29 16.34 -6.29
N GLU A 105 8.44 15.08 -6.74
CA GLU A 105 7.59 14.46 -7.76
C GLU A 105 6.18 14.04 -7.28
N GLN A 106 5.82 14.31 -6.01
CA GLN A 106 4.58 13.83 -5.39
C GLN A 106 4.04 14.80 -4.32
N VAL A 107 3.22 15.78 -4.72
CA VAL A 107 2.32 16.49 -3.79
C VAL A 107 0.91 16.51 -4.37
N GLU A 108 0.06 15.57 -3.92
CA GLU A 108 -1.33 15.39 -4.39
C GLU A 108 -2.34 16.43 -3.88
N ALA A 109 -1.93 17.44 -3.11
CA ALA A 109 -2.85 18.46 -2.59
C ALA A 109 -2.37 19.87 -2.95
N ARG A 110 -2.99 20.49 -3.96
CA ARG A 110 -2.89 21.95 -4.17
C ARG A 110 -3.61 22.66 -3.02
N PRO A 111 -2.91 23.27 -2.06
CA PRO A 111 -3.56 23.98 -0.97
C PRO A 111 -4.07 25.33 -1.48
N HIS A 112 -5.14 25.80 -0.87
CA HIS A 112 -5.74 27.10 -1.18
C HIS A 112 -4.77 28.23 -0.79
N TRP A 113 -4.00 28.75 -1.74
CA TRP A 113 -2.98 29.81 -1.56
C TRP A 113 -3.54 31.09 -0.89
N TRP A 114 -4.83 31.35 -1.04
CA TRP A 114 -5.50 32.50 -0.45
C TRP A 114 -5.71 32.39 1.07
N ARG A 115 -5.77 31.18 1.66
CA ARG A 115 -5.99 30.99 3.10
C ARG A 115 -4.86 31.55 3.98
N PRO A 116 -3.57 31.22 3.75
CA PRO A 116 -2.48 31.82 4.52
C PRO A 116 -2.38 33.34 4.29
N LEU A 117 -2.69 33.82 3.07
CA LEU A 117 -2.73 35.26 2.77
C LEU A 117 -3.82 35.99 3.57
N ALA A 118 -5.03 35.42 3.64
CA ALA A 118 -6.14 35.98 4.41
C ALA A 118 -5.89 35.96 5.92
N LEU A 119 -5.28 34.88 6.44
CA LEU A 119 -4.91 34.78 7.85
C LEU A 119 -3.80 35.77 8.23
N LEU A 120 -2.81 35.97 7.35
CA LEU A 120 -1.77 36.98 7.57
C LEU A 120 -2.36 38.40 7.52
N ALA A 121 -3.24 38.69 6.56
CA ALA A 121 -3.93 39.98 6.51
C ALA A 121 -4.72 40.25 7.80
N LEU A 122 -5.43 39.25 8.33
CA LEU A 122 -6.11 39.35 9.62
C LEU A 122 -5.13 39.59 10.78
N ALA A 123 -4.01 38.87 10.83
CA ALA A 123 -2.98 39.08 11.85
C ALA A 123 -2.38 40.49 11.79
N MET A 124 -2.10 40.99 10.58
CA MET A 124 -1.57 42.34 10.37
C MET A 124 -2.58 43.41 10.81
N ILE A 125 -3.88 43.24 10.54
CA ILE A 125 -4.92 44.17 11.02
C ILE A 125 -4.96 44.22 12.55
N LEU A 126 -4.92 43.05 13.22
CA LEU A 126 -4.95 42.97 14.68
C LEU A 126 -3.70 43.63 15.31
N LEU A 127 -2.51 43.33 14.78
CA LEU A 127 -1.26 43.92 15.26
C LEU A 127 -1.17 45.42 14.96
N ALA A 128 -1.60 45.85 13.76
CA ALA A 128 -1.65 47.26 13.38
C ALA A 128 -2.62 48.06 14.27
N THR A 129 -3.74 47.45 14.67
CA THR A 129 -4.69 48.04 15.63
C THR A 129 -4.05 48.28 16.99
N VAL A 130 -3.25 47.33 17.48
CA VAL A 130 -2.51 47.49 18.74
C VAL A 130 -1.44 48.58 18.61
N MET A 131 -0.71 48.62 17.48
CA MET A 131 0.29 49.67 17.22
C MET A 131 -0.33 51.07 17.17
N ALA A 132 -1.54 51.22 16.64
CA ALA A 132 -2.27 52.48 16.64
C ALA A 132 -2.72 52.93 18.04
N LEU A 133 -2.98 52.00 18.96
CA LEU A 133 -3.36 52.31 20.35
C LEU A 133 -2.16 52.63 21.25
N LEU A 134 -0.99 52.05 20.95
CA LEU A 134 0.23 52.23 21.76
C LEU A 134 0.93 53.56 21.48
N VAL A 135 0.78 54.11 20.27
CA VAL A 135 1.48 55.33 19.84
C VAL A 135 0.48 56.31 19.26
N GLU A 136 -0.01 57.21 20.12
CA GLU A 136 -0.88 58.30 19.72
C GLU A 136 -0.05 59.47 19.15
N GLY A 137 -0.13 59.69 17.83
CA GLY A 137 0.46 60.85 17.16
C GLY A 137 1.13 60.54 15.82
N PRO A 138 1.40 61.58 14.99
CA PRO A 138 2.19 61.43 13.77
C PRO A 138 3.63 61.10 14.15
N VAL A 139 4.01 59.83 13.95
CA VAL A 139 5.39 59.38 14.15
C VAL A 139 6.19 59.63 12.88
N TRP A 140 7.45 60.06 13.05
CA TRP A 140 8.42 60.32 11.99
C TRP A 140 8.28 59.37 10.80
N GLY A 141 8.04 59.94 9.63
CA GLY A 141 8.25 59.20 8.39
C GLY A 141 7.03 58.43 7.87
N LEU A 142 5.94 58.20 8.61
CA LEU A 142 4.84 57.32 8.13
C LEU A 142 3.55 58.08 7.75
N PRO A 143 2.87 57.71 6.63
CA PRO A 143 1.74 58.47 6.09
C PRO A 143 0.45 58.35 6.89
N ALA A 144 0.24 57.24 7.62
CA ALA A 144 -0.94 57.00 8.46
C ALA A 144 -0.60 56.50 9.88
N GLY A 145 0.57 56.88 10.39
CA GLY A 145 1.04 56.51 11.74
C GLY A 145 1.44 55.03 11.89
N MET A 146 1.73 54.60 13.11
CA MET A 146 2.27 53.26 13.41
C MET A 146 1.34 52.09 13.09
N GLY A 147 0.03 52.33 12.95
CA GLY A 147 -0.94 51.30 12.59
C GLY A 147 -1.46 51.38 11.15
N GLY A 148 -1.09 52.39 10.38
CA GLY A 148 -1.70 52.67 9.09
C GLY A 148 -3.23 52.87 9.17
N VAL A 149 -3.89 52.92 8.02
CA VAL A 149 -5.35 53.07 7.93
C VAL A 149 -6.09 51.90 8.57
N ALA A 150 -5.58 50.66 8.44
CA ALA A 150 -6.18 49.48 9.06
C ALA A 150 -6.17 49.56 10.59
N GLY A 151 -5.04 49.98 11.18
CA GLY A 151 -4.92 50.14 12.62
C GLY A 151 -5.75 51.29 13.16
N LEU A 152 -5.84 52.41 12.43
CA LEU A 152 -6.71 53.55 12.80
C LEU A 152 -8.20 53.19 12.76
N ALA A 153 -8.61 52.36 11.80
CA ALA A 153 -9.99 51.84 11.75
C ALA A 153 -10.27 50.91 12.93
N GLY A 154 -9.32 50.01 13.24
CA GLY A 154 -9.40 49.11 14.39
C GLY A 154 -9.42 49.84 15.74
N SER A 155 -8.60 50.89 15.90
CA SER A 155 -8.58 51.66 17.14
C SER A 155 -9.89 52.41 17.35
N LYS A 156 -10.46 53.03 16.30
CA LYS A 156 -11.81 53.63 16.34
C LYS A 156 -12.89 52.63 16.73
N LEU A 157 -12.81 51.40 16.24
CA LEU A 157 -13.73 50.32 16.64
C LEU A 157 -13.59 50.00 18.14
N ILE A 158 -12.36 49.89 18.66
CA ILE A 158 -12.11 49.64 20.08
C ILE A 158 -12.62 50.80 20.96
N TYR A 159 -12.38 52.06 20.57
CA TYR A 159 -12.94 53.20 21.28
C TYR A 159 -14.48 53.22 21.23
N SER A 160 -15.08 52.89 20.08
CA SER A 160 -16.54 52.78 19.96
C SER A 160 -17.12 51.67 20.84
N LEU A 161 -16.41 50.54 20.99
CA LEU A 161 -16.81 49.46 21.88
C LEU A 161 -16.64 49.84 23.35
N SER A 162 -15.63 50.63 23.68
CA SER A 162 -15.41 51.14 25.04
C SER A 162 -16.52 52.09 25.51
N ASN A 163 -17.20 52.78 24.58
CA ASN A 163 -18.32 53.67 24.89
C ASN A 163 -19.58 52.95 25.40
N PHE A 164 -19.68 51.62 25.21
CA PHE A 164 -20.75 50.81 25.79
C PHE A 164 -20.50 50.46 27.27
N ALA A 165 -19.29 50.69 27.78
CA ALA A 165 -18.95 50.48 29.18
C ALA A 165 -19.07 51.80 29.99
N PRO A 166 -19.38 51.73 31.31
CA PRO A 166 -19.36 52.92 32.16
C PRO A 166 -18.00 53.61 32.12
N ALA A 167 -17.98 54.96 32.17
CA ALA A 167 -16.77 55.77 31.99
C ALA A 167 -15.59 55.42 32.94
N ALA A 168 -15.88 54.83 34.10
CA ALA A 168 -14.87 54.35 35.04
C ALA A 168 -14.09 53.11 34.56
N TYR A 169 -14.64 52.33 33.63
CA TYR A 169 -14.08 51.07 33.14
C TYR A 169 -13.62 51.11 31.69
N SER A 170 -13.84 52.21 30.97
CA SER A 170 -13.49 52.33 29.54
C SER A 170 -12.00 52.06 29.28
N GLY A 171 -11.09 52.56 30.13
CA GLY A 171 -9.65 52.30 30.02
C GLY A 171 -9.27 50.82 30.19
N TRP A 172 -9.93 50.11 31.11
CA TRP A 172 -9.70 48.67 31.32
C TRP A 172 -10.23 47.82 30.16
N VAL A 173 -11.35 48.23 29.56
CA VAL A 173 -11.91 47.58 28.36
C VAL A 173 -10.98 47.75 27.17
N ILE A 174 -10.43 48.96 26.96
CA ILE A 174 -9.46 49.22 25.89
C ILE A 174 -8.20 48.37 26.09
N LEU A 175 -7.66 48.33 27.32
CA LEU A 175 -6.48 47.53 27.65
C LEU A 175 -6.74 46.03 27.42
N GLY A 176 -7.89 45.51 27.87
CA GLY A 176 -8.26 44.11 27.67
C GLY A 176 -8.39 43.71 26.20
N LEU A 177 -9.04 44.55 25.39
CA LEU A 177 -9.17 44.33 23.95
C LEU A 177 -7.82 44.43 23.22
N ALA A 178 -6.96 45.38 23.62
CA ALA A 178 -5.62 45.52 23.05
C ALA A 178 -4.74 44.28 23.33
N VAL A 179 -4.77 43.75 24.55
CA VAL A 179 -4.05 42.50 24.90
C VAL A 179 -4.61 41.31 24.11
N MET A 180 -5.93 41.21 23.96
CA MET A 180 -6.56 40.14 23.20
C MET A 180 -6.19 40.19 21.71
N PHE A 181 -6.15 41.37 21.10
CA PHE A 181 -5.74 41.56 19.71
C PHE A 181 -4.24 41.31 19.52
N LEU A 182 -3.40 41.68 20.49
CA LEU A 182 -1.96 41.39 20.48
C LEU A 182 -1.70 39.88 20.50
N LEU A 183 -2.30 39.16 21.46
CA LEU A 183 -2.14 37.71 21.60
C LEU A 183 -2.74 36.96 20.41
N GLY A 184 -3.92 37.37 19.94
CA GLY A 184 -4.57 36.80 18.76
C GLY A 184 -3.76 37.02 17.48
N GLY A 185 -3.28 38.25 17.26
CA GLY A 185 -2.44 38.61 16.12
C GLY A 185 -1.10 37.85 16.11
N ALA A 186 -0.42 37.79 17.25
CA ALA A 186 0.84 37.06 17.40
C ALA A 186 0.66 35.54 17.22
N TYR A 187 -0.43 34.96 17.75
CA TYR A 187 -0.75 33.54 17.57
C TYR A 187 -1.05 33.19 16.11
N ILE A 188 -1.84 34.02 15.41
CA ILE A 188 -2.18 33.80 14.00
C ILE A 188 -0.93 33.97 13.12
N ALA A 189 -0.14 35.03 13.34
CA ALA A 189 1.14 35.21 12.65
C ALA A 189 2.09 34.02 12.90
N GLY A 190 2.22 33.60 14.16
CA GLY A 190 3.00 32.42 14.54
C GLY A 190 2.52 31.14 13.85
N ARG A 191 1.21 30.91 13.75
CA ARG A 191 0.62 29.78 13.00
C ARG A 191 0.88 29.85 11.49
N VAL A 192 0.91 31.05 10.92
CA VAL A 192 1.24 31.25 9.49
C VAL A 192 2.73 30.97 9.23
N PHE A 193 3.62 31.37 10.14
CA PHE A 193 5.08 31.21 10.00
C PHE A 193 5.66 29.94 10.65
N ALA A 194 4.88 29.17 11.43
CA ALA A 194 5.25 27.85 11.97
C ALA A 194 5.24 26.76 10.89
N ILE A 195 5.79 27.09 9.72
CA ILE A 195 6.13 26.20 8.63
C ILE A 195 7.67 26.10 8.63
N ASP A 196 8.15 24.94 9.06
CA ASP A 196 9.49 24.39 8.92
C ASP A 196 10.70 25.36 8.95
N TRP A 197 10.99 25.88 10.15
CA TRP A 197 12.19 26.69 10.44
C TRP A 197 13.51 25.96 10.11
N ALA A 198 13.52 24.62 10.08
CA ALA A 198 14.71 23.82 9.77
C ALA A 198 15.23 24.08 8.34
N GLY A 199 14.35 24.49 7.44
CA GLY A 199 14.72 24.78 6.07
C GLY A 199 14.88 26.27 5.73
N LEU A 200 14.56 27.16 6.68
CA LEU A 200 14.60 28.61 6.47
C LEU A 200 16.02 29.19 6.41
N LEU A 201 16.98 28.44 6.97
CA LEU A 201 18.39 28.81 7.06
C LEU A 201 19.27 28.10 6.00
N THR A 202 18.69 27.29 5.12
CA THR A 202 19.41 26.64 4.03
C THR A 202 19.14 27.40 2.72
N LEU A 203 20.09 28.23 2.28
CA LEU A 203 20.10 28.80 0.93
C LEU A 203 20.12 27.67 -0.12
N PRO A 204 19.37 27.77 -1.22
CA PRO A 204 19.48 26.81 -2.32
C PRO A 204 20.79 27.08 -3.07
N LEU A 205 21.74 26.15 -2.96
CA LEU A 205 22.96 26.10 -3.76
C LEU A 205 22.61 25.74 -5.22
N ALA A 206 21.92 26.63 -5.91
CA ALA A 206 21.73 26.58 -7.36
C ALA A 206 22.83 27.38 -8.05
N LEU A 207 24.08 26.98 -7.83
CA LEU A 207 25.25 27.40 -8.62
C LEU A 207 26.35 26.36 -8.49
N ARG A 208 26.00 25.08 -8.72
CA ARG A 208 27.00 24.09 -9.10
C ARG A 208 26.32 22.92 -9.81
N ARG A 209 26.13 23.08 -11.11
CA ARG A 209 25.96 21.94 -12.00
C ARG A 209 27.24 21.76 -12.82
N ASP A 210 27.82 20.60 -12.59
CA ASP A 210 28.75 19.81 -13.39
C ASP A 210 30.12 20.41 -13.72
N ARG A 211 31.14 19.86 -13.05
CA ARG A 211 32.30 19.30 -13.76
C ARG A 211 33.11 18.35 -12.88
N ALA A 212 33.15 17.12 -13.37
CA ALA A 212 34.29 16.20 -13.46
C ALA A 212 35.01 15.76 -12.19
N ASP A 213 35.29 14.46 -12.19
CA ASP A 213 36.36 13.78 -11.45
C ASP A 213 37.56 14.68 -11.20
N ASP A 214 38.02 14.73 -9.94
CA ASP A 214 39.39 14.42 -9.58
C ASP A 214 39.58 14.45 -8.06
N ASP A 215 40.51 13.61 -7.64
CA ASP A 215 40.96 13.32 -6.29
C ASP A 215 41.23 14.53 -5.37
N ALA A 216 41.10 14.30 -4.05
CA ALA A 216 42.14 14.53 -3.04
C ALA A 216 41.62 15.06 -1.69
N TYR A 217 42.21 14.44 -0.66
CA TYR A 217 42.28 14.75 0.76
C TYR A 217 42.23 16.24 1.20
N ASP A 218 41.53 16.49 2.31
CA ASP A 218 42.06 16.93 3.63
C ASP A 218 41.15 17.92 4.38
N VAL A 219 40.77 17.49 5.59
CA VAL A 219 40.86 18.14 6.91
C VAL A 219 40.64 19.66 7.03
N VAL A 220 39.82 20.06 8.01
CA VAL A 220 40.19 20.93 9.17
C VAL A 220 38.96 21.70 9.71
N GLU A 221 38.60 21.34 10.95
CA GLU A 221 38.26 22.17 12.12
C GLU A 221 37.26 23.36 11.99
N THR A 222 36.35 23.65 12.92
CA THR A 222 36.46 24.01 14.37
C THR A 222 35.02 24.45 14.83
N PRO A 223 34.68 24.94 16.06
CA PRO A 223 35.54 25.39 17.17
C PRO A 223 35.15 24.97 18.61
N ARG A 224 36.15 25.23 19.47
CA ARG A 224 36.26 25.14 20.92
C ARG A 224 35.31 26.05 21.71
N THR A 225 35.00 25.64 22.94
CA THR A 225 35.18 26.50 24.14
C THR A 225 35.77 25.69 25.30
N ALA A 226 36.52 26.39 26.15
CA ALA A 226 37.59 25.86 26.98
C ALA A 226 37.31 25.95 28.50
N LYS A 227 38.03 25.17 29.30
CA LYS A 227 38.57 25.60 30.62
C LYS A 227 39.73 24.70 31.12
N LYS A 228 40.94 25.28 31.08
CA LYS A 228 42.06 25.34 32.08
C LYS A 228 42.12 24.26 33.19
N ALA A 229 43.26 23.74 33.66
CA ALA A 229 44.70 23.98 33.45
C ALA A 229 45.53 22.95 34.27
N LYS A 230 46.71 22.54 33.79
CA LYS A 230 48.03 22.72 34.47
C LYS A 230 49.13 22.01 33.68
N LYS A 231 50.30 22.66 33.66
CA LYS A 231 51.49 22.34 32.86
C LYS A 231 52.68 22.18 33.83
N ALA A 232 53.36 21.05 33.78
CA ALA A 232 54.72 20.76 34.27
C ALA A 232 54.99 19.30 33.90
N LYS A 233 56.13 18.81 33.44
CA LYS A 233 57.46 19.30 33.08
C LYS A 233 58.08 18.10 32.35
N ARG A 234 58.77 18.32 31.24
CA ARG A 234 59.32 17.29 30.36
C ARG A 234 60.73 16.96 30.87
N GLU A 235 61.00 15.70 31.20
CA GLU A 235 62.36 15.18 31.34
C GLU A 235 62.36 13.66 31.07
N THR A 236 63.26 13.28 30.16
CA THR A 236 63.96 12.00 29.99
C THR A 236 63.20 10.69 29.72
N ILE A 237 63.55 10.14 28.56
CA ILE A 237 63.31 8.80 28.03
C ILE A 237 64.09 7.77 28.87
N VAL A 238 63.39 6.74 29.35
CA VAL A 238 63.96 5.41 29.68
C VAL A 238 62.88 4.38 29.37
N ASP A 239 63.28 3.32 28.65
CA ASP A 239 62.51 2.12 28.36
C ASP A 239 61.97 1.47 29.64
N ASP A 240 60.69 1.11 29.64
CA ASP A 240 60.18 0.04 30.50
C ASP A 240 59.01 -0.68 29.82
N GLU A 241 58.97 -1.98 30.05
CA GLU A 241 58.14 -3.03 29.45
C GLU A 241 56.61 -2.77 29.54
N PRO A 242 55.80 -3.39 28.67
CA PRO A 242 54.37 -3.12 28.60
C PRO A 242 53.64 -3.61 29.87
N GLU A 243 53.07 -2.69 30.62
CA GLU A 243 52.03 -3.00 31.62
C GLU A 243 50.84 -3.68 30.92
N MET A 244 50.52 -4.87 31.43
CA MET A 244 49.39 -5.66 31.03
C MET A 244 48.09 -4.85 31.14
N VAL A 245 47.41 -4.70 30.00
CA VAL A 245 46.02 -4.28 29.91
C VAL A 245 45.18 -5.21 30.80
N GLU A 246 44.48 -4.64 31.77
CA GLU A 246 43.40 -5.33 32.49
C GLU A 246 42.42 -5.90 31.45
N THR A 247 42.48 -7.22 31.28
CA THR A 247 41.53 -7.97 30.47
C THR A 247 40.13 -7.73 31.02
N ALA A 248 39.28 -7.13 30.20
CA ALA A 248 37.84 -7.21 30.36
C ALA A 248 37.44 -8.66 30.65
N ALA A 249 36.46 -8.85 31.55
CA ALA A 249 35.95 -10.17 31.92
C ALA A 249 35.76 -11.07 30.69
N PRO A 250 36.07 -12.38 30.76
CA PRO A 250 35.95 -13.28 29.63
C PRO A 250 34.48 -13.30 29.17
N ARG A 251 34.23 -12.68 28.01
CA ARG A 251 32.93 -12.68 27.34
C ARG A 251 32.54 -14.13 27.06
N ARG A 252 31.29 -14.50 27.35
CA ARG A 252 30.81 -15.88 27.17
C ARG A 252 30.79 -16.20 25.66
N ALA A 253 31.26 -17.38 25.29
CA ALA A 253 31.14 -17.86 23.92
C ALA A 253 29.65 -18.05 23.57
N PRO A 254 29.22 -17.71 22.34
CA PRO A 254 27.82 -17.87 21.94
C PRO A 254 27.42 -19.35 21.91
N GLU A 255 26.16 -19.64 22.23
CA GLU A 255 25.61 -20.98 22.08
C GLU A 255 25.40 -21.29 20.59
N ILE A 256 26.20 -22.22 20.04
CA ILE A 256 26.09 -22.65 18.64
C ILE A 256 25.18 -23.87 18.56
N SER A 257 23.99 -23.70 18.00
CA SER A 257 23.07 -24.82 17.74
C SER A 257 23.37 -25.44 16.38
N ASP A 258 23.52 -26.76 16.34
CA ASP A 258 23.70 -27.51 15.10
C ASP A 258 22.40 -27.46 14.24
N PRO A 259 22.49 -27.50 12.89
CA PRO A 259 21.32 -27.49 12.03
C PRO A 259 20.43 -28.70 12.31
N THR A 260 19.11 -28.48 12.33
CA THR A 260 18.14 -29.55 12.58
C THR A 260 18.30 -30.65 11.53
N ALA A 261 18.28 -31.92 11.97
CA ALA A 261 18.37 -33.08 11.08
C ALA A 261 17.34 -33.00 9.93
N PRO A 262 17.60 -33.62 8.76
CA PRO A 262 16.68 -33.61 7.63
C PRO A 262 15.26 -34.02 8.06
N PRO A 263 14.23 -33.45 7.41
CA PRO A 263 12.83 -33.70 7.77
C PRO A 263 12.56 -35.20 7.83
N LYS A 264 11.86 -35.62 8.88
CA LYS A 264 11.49 -37.04 9.03
C LYS A 264 10.66 -37.47 7.82
N PRO A 265 11.02 -38.57 7.15
CA PRO A 265 10.24 -39.07 6.02
C PRO A 265 8.84 -39.46 6.48
N ALA A 266 7.84 -39.23 5.62
CA ALA A 266 6.45 -39.56 5.89
C ALA A 266 6.29 -41.07 6.15
N ALA A 267 5.41 -41.42 7.08
CA ALA A 267 5.10 -42.83 7.38
C ALA A 267 4.52 -43.59 6.16
N LYS A 268 3.96 -42.86 5.17
CA LYS A 268 3.47 -43.41 3.90
C LYS A 268 4.53 -43.54 2.81
N ALA A 269 5.63 -42.78 2.85
CA ALA A 269 6.72 -42.88 1.87
C ALA A 269 7.52 -44.19 2.00
N THR A 270 7.49 -44.81 3.18
CA THR A 270 8.15 -46.11 3.48
C THR A 270 7.23 -47.31 3.32
N ALA A 271 5.94 -47.11 3.02
CA ALA A 271 5.02 -48.19 2.75
C ALA A 271 5.06 -48.51 1.25
N LYS A 272 5.47 -49.75 0.89
CA LYS A 272 5.18 -50.33 -0.44
C LYS A 272 3.74 -49.97 -0.84
N PRO A 273 3.47 -49.62 -2.11
CA PRO A 273 2.14 -49.16 -2.53
C PRO A 273 1.11 -50.17 -2.03
N LYS A 274 0.34 -49.77 -1.02
CA LYS A 274 -0.79 -50.57 -0.57
C LYS A 274 -1.78 -50.49 -1.71
N GLN A 275 -1.97 -51.65 -2.34
CA GLN A 275 -3.06 -52.02 -3.24
C GLN A 275 -4.20 -51.01 -3.13
N GLY A 276 -4.40 -50.25 -4.22
CA GLY A 276 -5.21 -49.04 -4.26
C GLY A 276 -6.59 -49.22 -3.66
N ASP A 277 -7.09 -48.16 -3.05
CA ASP A 277 -8.48 -48.07 -2.64
C ASP A 277 -9.33 -48.13 -3.91
N PHE A 278 -9.90 -49.31 -4.20
CA PHE A 278 -10.64 -49.64 -5.43
C PHE A 278 -11.94 -48.81 -5.64
N PHE A 279 -12.14 -47.76 -4.84
CA PHE A 279 -13.35 -46.93 -4.84
C PHE A 279 -13.16 -45.52 -5.45
N ASN A 280 -11.95 -45.11 -5.86
CA ASN A 280 -11.68 -43.89 -6.64
C ASN A 280 -10.97 -44.27 -7.96
N ALA A 281 -11.72 -44.77 -8.93
CA ALA A 281 -11.20 -45.66 -9.97
C ALA A 281 -10.52 -45.03 -11.20
N ASP A 282 -10.43 -43.70 -11.36
CA ASP A 282 -10.04 -43.12 -12.66
C ASP A 282 -8.66 -42.46 -12.71
N TYR A 283 -8.10 -42.00 -11.57
CA TYR A 283 -6.83 -41.26 -11.55
C TYR A 283 -5.88 -41.75 -10.45
N THR A 284 -4.60 -41.84 -10.81
CA THR A 284 -3.48 -42.18 -9.92
C THR A 284 -2.60 -40.95 -9.66
N LEU A 285 -2.17 -40.78 -8.41
CA LEU A 285 -1.30 -39.66 -8.04
C LEU A 285 0.15 -39.88 -8.54
N PRO A 286 0.90 -38.81 -8.85
CA PRO A 286 2.28 -38.92 -9.30
C PRO A 286 3.19 -39.52 -8.22
N SER A 287 4.18 -40.32 -8.65
CA SER A 287 5.23 -40.84 -7.76
C SER A 287 6.31 -39.78 -7.52
N PRO A 288 6.87 -39.65 -6.30
CA PRO A 288 8.02 -38.77 -6.04
C PRO A 288 9.27 -39.09 -6.89
N GLU A 289 9.33 -40.27 -7.48
CA GLU A 289 10.42 -40.71 -8.39
C GLU A 289 10.48 -39.91 -9.70
N LEU A 290 9.41 -39.17 -10.05
CA LEU A 290 9.40 -38.22 -11.18
C LEU A 290 10.22 -36.95 -10.90
N LEU A 291 10.75 -36.81 -9.69
CA LEU A 291 11.55 -35.65 -9.28
C LEU A 291 13.00 -36.09 -9.05
N GLU A 292 13.93 -35.17 -9.27
CA GLU A 292 15.35 -35.45 -9.13
C GLU A 292 15.75 -35.76 -7.68
N GLU A 293 16.65 -36.72 -7.51
CA GLU A 293 17.24 -37.02 -6.20
C GLU A 293 18.24 -35.95 -5.79
N VAL A 294 18.21 -35.57 -4.51
CA VAL A 294 19.17 -34.63 -3.96
C VAL A 294 20.51 -35.33 -3.76
N PRO A 295 21.64 -34.75 -4.19
CA PRO A 295 22.95 -35.20 -3.77
C PRO A 295 23.05 -35.17 -2.23
N ASP A 296 23.62 -36.22 -1.62
CA ASP A 296 23.75 -36.32 -0.17
C ASP A 296 24.64 -35.19 0.39
N GLN A 297 24.01 -34.16 0.97
CA GLN A 297 24.66 -32.99 1.54
C GLN A 297 24.91 -33.12 3.06
N SER A 298 24.68 -34.30 3.64
CA SER A 298 24.88 -34.61 5.06
C SER A 298 26.33 -34.45 5.58
N GLY A 299 27.29 -34.14 4.69
CA GLY A 299 28.73 -34.14 4.97
C GLY A 299 29.38 -32.81 5.34
N GLN A 300 28.72 -31.65 5.26
CA GLN A 300 29.36 -30.38 5.64
C GLN A 300 29.42 -30.25 7.17
N LYS A 301 30.54 -30.68 7.76
CA LYS A 301 30.82 -30.48 9.19
C LYS A 301 30.86 -28.98 9.50
N LEU A 302 30.01 -28.57 10.43
CA LEU A 302 29.93 -27.20 10.91
C LEU A 302 31.27 -26.77 11.55
N ASP A 303 31.94 -25.78 10.97
CA ASP A 303 33.14 -25.19 11.57
C ASP A 303 32.74 -24.21 12.68
N LYS A 304 32.63 -24.73 13.90
CA LYS A 304 32.26 -23.94 15.09
C LYS A 304 33.24 -22.79 15.35
N LEU A 305 34.53 -22.99 15.06
CA LEU A 305 35.55 -21.96 15.28
C LEU A 305 35.39 -20.80 14.28
N ALA A 306 35.07 -21.10 13.02
CA ALA A 306 34.75 -20.08 12.03
C ALA A 306 33.50 -19.27 12.42
N LEU A 307 32.46 -19.92 12.95
CA LEU A 307 31.24 -19.25 13.43
C LEU A 307 31.50 -18.34 14.62
N GLU A 308 32.30 -18.78 15.60
CA GLU A 308 32.72 -17.92 16.72
C GLU A 308 33.53 -16.71 16.25
N ARG A 309 34.44 -16.91 15.29
CA ARG A 309 35.22 -15.81 14.70
C ARG A 309 34.31 -14.81 13.97
N ASN A 310 33.34 -15.30 13.21
CA ASN A 310 32.38 -14.44 12.52
C ASN A 310 31.47 -13.69 13.49
N ALA A 311 31.06 -14.31 14.60
CA ALA A 311 30.31 -13.65 15.66
C ALA A 311 31.12 -12.50 16.28
N ARG A 312 32.40 -12.72 16.61
CA ARG A 312 33.29 -11.67 17.12
C ARG A 312 33.53 -10.54 16.11
N LEU A 313 33.67 -10.88 14.83
CA LEU A 313 33.79 -9.89 13.76
C LEU A 313 32.52 -9.03 13.69
N LEU A 314 31.33 -9.66 13.78
CA LEU A 314 30.05 -8.96 13.77
C LEU A 314 29.91 -8.00 14.97
N GLU A 315 30.35 -8.41 16.17
CA GLU A 315 30.38 -7.53 17.35
C GLU A 315 31.26 -6.30 17.12
N ASN A 316 32.47 -6.48 16.58
CA ASN A 316 33.39 -5.38 16.30
C ASN A 316 32.79 -4.41 15.26
N VAL A 317 32.19 -4.94 14.19
CA VAL A 317 31.53 -4.13 13.17
C VAL A 317 30.39 -3.31 13.78
N LEU A 318 29.58 -3.90 14.66
CA LEU A 318 28.50 -3.17 15.33
C LEU A 318 29.06 -2.08 16.27
N GLU A 319 30.16 -2.36 16.96
CA GLU A 319 30.83 -1.40 17.83
C GLU A 319 31.37 -0.19 17.06
N ASP A 320 31.91 -0.38 15.84
CA ASP A 320 32.36 0.71 14.95
C ASP A 320 31.22 1.67 14.59
N PHE A 321 29.99 1.16 14.46
CA PHE A 321 28.78 1.98 14.27
C PHE A 321 28.15 2.46 15.58
N ASN A 322 28.88 2.32 16.69
CA ASN A 322 28.48 2.72 18.04
C ASN A 322 27.18 2.04 18.49
N VAL A 323 27.00 0.77 18.08
CA VAL A 323 25.97 -0.16 18.52
C VAL A 323 26.64 -1.22 19.38
N LYS A 324 26.55 -1.06 20.70
CA LYS A 324 27.09 -2.05 21.65
C LYS A 324 26.08 -3.17 21.87
N GLY A 325 26.55 -4.41 21.90
CA GLY A 325 25.76 -5.60 22.17
C GLY A 325 26.63 -6.85 22.13
N GLU A 326 26.06 -7.98 22.55
CA GLU A 326 26.75 -9.28 22.57
C GLU A 326 25.96 -10.28 21.72
N ILE A 327 26.66 -11.17 21.01
CA ILE A 327 26.02 -12.30 20.31
C ILE A 327 25.83 -13.44 21.30
N THR A 328 24.57 -13.76 21.58
CA THR A 328 24.18 -14.76 22.58
C THR A 328 24.13 -16.18 22.02
N ALA A 329 23.65 -16.32 20.78
CA ALA A 329 23.50 -17.60 20.10
C ALA A 329 23.74 -17.48 18.60
N VAL A 330 24.16 -18.60 18.00
CA VAL A 330 24.33 -18.75 16.54
C VAL A 330 23.55 -19.97 16.08
N ARG A 331 22.58 -19.75 15.20
CA ARG A 331 21.74 -20.80 14.61
C ARG A 331 22.05 -20.94 13.14
N THR A 332 22.60 -22.08 12.75
CA THR A 332 22.97 -22.34 11.35
C THR A 332 21.83 -23.03 10.62
N GLY A 333 21.49 -22.49 9.45
CA GLY A 333 20.49 -23.04 8.54
C GLY A 333 21.09 -23.50 7.21
N PRO A 334 20.25 -23.97 6.26
CA PRO A 334 20.69 -24.42 4.94
C PRO A 334 21.24 -23.28 4.07
N VAL A 335 20.62 -22.09 4.11
CA VAL A 335 20.97 -20.95 3.24
C VAL A 335 21.62 -19.80 4.02
N VAL A 336 21.18 -19.57 5.26
CA VAL A 336 21.64 -18.47 6.11
C VAL A 336 22.00 -18.98 7.50
N THR A 337 22.84 -18.21 8.19
CA THR A 337 23.12 -18.36 9.61
C THR A 337 22.58 -17.14 10.35
N MET A 338 21.80 -17.38 11.41
CA MET A 338 21.24 -16.35 12.28
C MET A 338 22.09 -16.16 13.53
N TYR A 339 22.55 -14.93 13.76
CA TYR A 339 23.24 -14.49 14.96
C TYR A 339 22.25 -13.72 15.85
N GLU A 340 22.01 -14.20 17.08
CA GLU A 340 21.12 -13.55 18.06
C GLU A 340 21.89 -12.47 18.83
N LEU A 341 21.72 -11.21 18.43
CA LEU A 341 22.30 -10.03 19.07
C LEU A 341 21.43 -9.55 20.24
N GLU A 342 22.00 -9.47 21.43
CA GLU A 342 21.42 -8.74 22.56
C GLU A 342 22.00 -7.31 22.61
N PRO A 343 21.22 -6.28 22.20
CA PRO A 343 21.72 -4.90 22.21
C PRO A 343 21.80 -4.35 23.64
N ALA A 344 22.78 -3.48 23.88
CA ALA A 344 22.91 -2.79 25.16
C ALA A 344 21.67 -1.90 25.45
N PRO A 345 21.30 -1.71 26.74
CA PRO A 345 20.17 -0.87 27.12
C PRO A 345 20.26 0.53 26.50
N GLY A 346 19.15 0.99 25.92
CA GLY A 346 19.03 2.31 25.29
C GLY A 346 19.31 2.33 23.77
N ILE A 347 19.82 1.24 23.19
CA ILE A 347 19.92 1.10 21.73
C ILE A 347 18.54 0.78 21.15
N LYS A 348 18.06 1.63 20.23
CA LYS A 348 16.79 1.40 19.53
C LYS A 348 16.95 0.32 18.47
N ALA A 349 16.00 -0.62 18.38
CA ALA A 349 15.99 -1.66 17.34
C ALA A 349 16.06 -1.08 15.91
N ALA A 350 15.39 0.04 15.66
CA ALA A 350 15.43 0.74 14.36
C ALA A 350 16.84 1.15 13.93
N ARG A 351 17.74 1.44 14.87
CA ARG A 351 19.13 1.78 14.57
C ARG A 351 19.88 0.58 14.01
N VAL A 352 19.73 -0.59 14.63
CA VAL A 352 20.41 -1.81 14.18
C VAL A 352 19.81 -2.33 12.87
N MET A 353 18.48 -2.26 12.72
CA MET A 353 17.83 -2.56 11.43
C MET A 353 18.30 -1.64 10.29
N GLY A 354 18.63 -0.39 10.59
CA GLY A 354 19.15 0.57 9.63
C GLY A 354 20.58 0.29 9.16
N LEU A 355 21.35 -0.51 9.92
CA LEU A 355 22.74 -0.86 9.61
C LEU A 355 22.88 -2.11 8.72
N ALA A 356 21.79 -2.71 8.27
CA ALA A 356 21.82 -3.95 7.48
C ALA A 356 22.79 -3.89 6.28
N ASP A 357 22.75 -2.82 5.50
CA ASP A 357 23.60 -2.65 4.32
C ASP A 357 25.09 -2.45 4.71
N ASP A 358 25.35 -1.77 5.82
CA ASP A 358 26.70 -1.57 6.36
C ASP A 358 27.27 -2.85 6.98
N ILE A 359 26.44 -3.64 7.66
CA ILE A 359 26.81 -4.97 8.17
C ILE A 359 27.17 -5.87 7.00
N ALA A 360 26.34 -5.93 5.95
CA ALA A 360 26.62 -6.72 4.76
C ALA A 360 27.98 -6.35 4.13
N ARG A 361 28.24 -5.05 3.96
CA ARG A 361 29.49 -4.53 3.40
C ARG A 361 30.72 -4.92 4.22
N ASN A 362 30.67 -4.74 5.55
CA ASN A 362 31.83 -5.04 6.42
C ASN A 362 32.03 -6.55 6.63
N MET A 363 30.96 -7.33 6.61
CA MET A 363 31.02 -8.79 6.72
C MET A 363 31.35 -9.47 5.37
N SER A 364 31.56 -8.70 4.30
CA SER A 364 31.76 -9.21 2.94
C SER A 364 30.63 -10.16 2.48
N ALA A 365 29.39 -9.87 2.91
CA ALA A 365 28.19 -10.62 2.56
C ALA A 365 27.41 -9.92 1.45
N ILE A 366 26.68 -10.69 0.64
CA ILE A 366 25.82 -10.16 -0.43
C ILE A 366 24.71 -9.26 0.15
N SER A 367 24.09 -9.72 1.23
CA SER A 367 23.12 -8.97 2.01
C SER A 367 23.15 -9.44 3.45
N ALA A 368 22.58 -8.62 4.35
CA ALA A 368 22.32 -8.99 5.73
C ALA A 368 20.88 -8.63 6.05
N ARG A 369 20.15 -9.52 6.70
CA ARG A 369 18.79 -9.23 7.17
C ARG A 369 18.79 -9.09 8.68
N VAL A 370 18.22 -7.99 9.17
CA VAL A 370 18.13 -7.71 10.60
C VAL A 370 16.66 -7.62 10.99
N SER A 371 16.23 -8.47 11.91
CA SER A 371 14.83 -8.51 12.37
C SER A 371 14.72 -8.77 13.87
N ALA A 372 13.65 -8.26 14.48
CA ALA A 372 13.33 -8.59 15.87
C ALA A 372 12.77 -10.02 15.95
N ILE A 373 13.18 -10.79 16.95
CA ILE A 373 12.69 -12.15 17.16
C ILE A 373 11.47 -12.10 18.10
N PRO A 374 10.27 -12.51 17.65
CA PRO A 374 9.08 -12.52 18.50
C PRO A 374 9.29 -13.35 19.77
N GLY A 375 8.92 -12.79 20.92
CA GLY A 375 9.03 -13.48 22.22
C GLY A 375 10.42 -13.47 22.84
N LYS A 376 11.43 -12.85 22.22
CA LYS A 376 12.77 -12.65 22.80
C LYS A 376 13.15 -11.16 22.84
N THR A 377 14.10 -10.80 23.70
CA THR A 377 14.70 -9.45 23.78
C THR A 377 15.83 -9.23 22.76
N VAL A 378 16.23 -10.29 22.05
CA VAL A 378 17.33 -10.30 21.08
C VAL A 378 16.85 -9.96 19.67
N MET A 379 17.77 -9.48 18.84
CA MET A 379 17.58 -9.27 17.40
C MET A 379 18.34 -10.32 16.60
N GLY A 380 17.71 -10.86 15.56
CA GLY A 380 18.35 -11.79 14.64
C GLY A 380 19.05 -11.04 13.51
N ILE A 381 20.35 -11.28 13.35
CA ILE A 381 21.15 -10.86 12.19
C ILE A 381 21.38 -12.11 11.35
N GLU A 382 20.75 -12.19 10.18
CA GLU A 382 20.83 -13.31 9.26
C GLU A 382 21.85 -12.98 8.16
N LEU A 383 22.94 -13.77 8.10
CA LEU A 383 23.98 -13.67 7.09
C LEU A 383 23.97 -14.91 6.18
N PRO A 384 24.20 -14.77 4.86
CA PRO A 384 24.28 -15.90 3.96
C PRO A 384 25.44 -16.83 4.33
N ASN A 385 25.22 -18.13 4.20
CA ASN A 385 26.30 -19.11 4.28
C ASN A 385 27.22 -18.98 3.05
N ALA A 386 28.50 -19.33 3.22
CA ALA A 386 29.45 -19.39 2.11
C ALA A 386 28.98 -20.40 1.05
N ASP A 387 28.61 -21.59 1.52
CA ASP A 387 27.98 -22.64 0.72
C ASP A 387 26.49 -22.69 1.03
N ARG A 388 25.67 -22.19 0.09
CA ARG A 388 24.21 -22.23 0.22
C ARG A 388 23.68 -23.56 -0.29
N GLN A 389 22.96 -24.27 0.56
CA GLN A 389 22.32 -25.53 0.20
C GLN A 389 21.05 -25.27 -0.60
N MET A 390 20.87 -26.00 -1.70
CA MET A 390 19.62 -25.98 -2.46
C MET A 390 18.54 -26.73 -1.68
N VAL A 391 17.35 -26.12 -1.56
CA VAL A 391 16.18 -26.80 -1.00
C VAL A 391 15.50 -27.58 -2.12
N SER A 392 15.48 -28.91 -2.04
CA SER A 392 14.82 -29.74 -3.05
C SER A 392 13.32 -29.83 -2.82
N PHE A 393 12.55 -29.82 -3.92
CA PHE A 393 11.12 -30.05 -3.86
C PHE A 393 10.76 -31.50 -3.49
N ARG A 394 11.48 -32.50 -4.02
CA ARG A 394 11.27 -33.92 -3.72
C ARG A 394 11.38 -34.22 -2.23
N GLU A 395 12.40 -33.68 -1.58
CA GLU A 395 12.62 -33.84 -0.14
C GLU A 395 11.41 -33.37 0.68
N LEU A 396 10.76 -32.28 0.26
CA LEU A 396 9.60 -31.74 0.96
C LEU A 396 8.32 -32.54 0.68
N ILE A 397 8.16 -33.10 -0.51
CA ILE A 397 7.06 -34.01 -0.83
C ILE A 397 7.15 -35.28 0.02
N GLU A 398 8.34 -35.84 0.17
CA GLU A 398 8.57 -37.05 0.96
C GLU A 398 8.49 -36.81 2.47
N SER A 399 8.47 -35.55 2.90
CA SER A 399 8.42 -35.17 4.32
C SER A 399 7.10 -35.54 4.99
N ALA A 400 7.16 -35.94 6.26
CA ALA A 400 5.96 -36.17 7.08
C ALA A 400 5.08 -34.92 7.20
N ALA A 401 5.69 -33.73 7.16
CA ALA A 401 4.98 -32.46 7.24
C ALA A 401 3.99 -32.27 6.08
N PHE A 402 4.32 -32.76 4.89
CA PHE A 402 3.45 -32.71 3.72
C PHE A 402 2.58 -33.98 3.58
N GLY A 403 3.18 -35.17 3.62
CA GLY A 403 2.47 -36.43 3.38
C GLY A 403 1.31 -36.69 4.35
N ASP A 404 1.49 -36.34 5.63
CA ASP A 404 0.51 -36.51 6.70
C ASP A 404 -0.31 -35.24 6.97
N HIS A 405 -0.17 -34.22 6.13
CA HIS A 405 -0.91 -32.96 6.27
C HIS A 405 -2.42 -33.17 6.12
N LYS A 406 -3.21 -32.60 7.04
CA LYS A 406 -4.67 -32.77 7.13
C LYS A 406 -5.49 -31.66 6.46
N GLY A 407 -4.82 -30.61 5.98
CA GLY A 407 -5.47 -29.50 5.26
C GLY A 407 -6.09 -29.93 3.92
N MET A 408 -7.03 -29.12 3.43
CA MET A 408 -7.75 -29.42 2.17
C MET A 408 -6.93 -29.05 0.93
N LEU A 409 -6.13 -27.99 1.00
CA LEU A 409 -5.27 -27.52 -0.09
C LEU A 409 -3.84 -27.30 0.43
N PRO A 410 -3.11 -28.37 0.80
CA PRO A 410 -1.75 -28.24 1.30
C PRO A 410 -0.80 -27.76 0.20
N ILE A 411 -0.04 -26.72 0.51
CA ILE A 411 0.96 -26.12 -0.36
C ILE A 411 2.31 -26.12 0.36
N ILE A 412 3.35 -26.59 -0.31
CA ILE A 412 4.72 -26.56 0.19
C ILE A 412 5.27 -25.16 -0.05
N LEU A 413 5.71 -24.49 1.01
CA LEU A 413 6.39 -23.20 0.89
C LEU A 413 7.91 -23.38 0.83
N GLY A 414 8.49 -24.31 1.57
CA GLY A 414 9.93 -24.51 1.59
C GLY A 414 10.45 -24.94 2.95
N LYS A 415 11.68 -24.53 3.28
CA LYS A 415 12.27 -24.69 4.62
C LYS A 415 12.39 -23.35 5.33
N ASP A 416 12.25 -23.32 6.65
CA ASP A 416 12.58 -22.12 7.42
C ASP A 416 14.10 -21.92 7.55
N ILE A 417 14.49 -20.91 8.32
CA ILE A 417 15.90 -20.61 8.63
C ILE A 417 16.62 -21.74 9.36
N ALA A 418 15.92 -22.64 10.05
CA ALA A 418 16.50 -23.77 10.76
C ALA A 418 16.54 -25.05 9.91
N GLY A 419 15.95 -25.02 8.70
CA GLY A 419 15.83 -26.17 7.82
C GLY A 419 14.56 -26.99 8.01
N GLU A 420 13.63 -26.54 8.86
CA GLU A 420 12.36 -27.24 9.10
C GLU A 420 11.38 -27.01 7.94
N PRO A 421 10.66 -28.06 7.48
CA PRO A 421 9.73 -27.95 6.37
C PRO A 421 8.50 -27.11 6.75
N ILE A 422 8.19 -26.11 5.92
CA ILE A 422 7.03 -25.23 6.06
C ILE A 422 6.00 -25.61 4.99
N VAL A 423 4.91 -26.23 5.46
CA VAL A 423 3.70 -26.52 4.68
C VAL A 423 2.57 -25.65 5.20
N ALA A 424 1.80 -25.07 4.28
CA ALA A 424 0.65 -24.24 4.61
C ALA A 424 -0.62 -24.78 3.93
N ASP A 425 -1.80 -24.39 4.41
CA ASP A 425 -3.09 -24.79 3.81
C ASP A 425 -3.74 -23.59 3.14
N LEU A 426 -3.85 -23.61 1.81
CA LEU A 426 -4.49 -22.55 1.04
C LEU A 426 -5.97 -22.39 1.44
N ALA A 427 -6.67 -23.47 1.82
CA ALA A 427 -8.07 -23.39 2.20
C ALA A 427 -8.30 -22.73 3.58
N ALA A 428 -7.27 -22.77 4.44
CA ALA A 428 -7.26 -22.06 5.70
C ALA A 428 -6.91 -20.57 5.51
N MET A 429 -6.25 -20.23 4.41
CA MET A 429 -6.03 -18.84 4.00
C MET A 429 -7.32 -18.28 3.40
N PRO A 430 -7.56 -16.96 3.51
CA PRO A 430 -8.57 -16.32 2.70
C PRO A 430 -8.13 -16.34 1.23
N HIS A 431 -7.04 -15.64 0.88
CA HIS A 431 -6.42 -15.60 -0.44
C HIS A 431 -4.92 -15.31 -0.30
N LEU A 432 -4.13 -15.64 -1.33
CA LEU A 432 -2.68 -15.49 -1.33
C LEU A 432 -2.23 -14.45 -2.36
N LEU A 433 -1.46 -13.46 -1.92
CA LEU A 433 -0.73 -12.53 -2.79
C LEU A 433 0.76 -12.90 -2.83
N VAL A 434 1.30 -13.11 -4.02
CA VAL A 434 2.71 -13.44 -4.26
C VAL A 434 3.36 -12.31 -5.05
N ALA A 435 4.54 -11.85 -4.63
CA ALA A 435 5.25 -10.83 -5.39
C ALA A 435 6.76 -11.00 -5.32
N GLY A 436 7.48 -10.53 -6.34
CA GLY A 436 8.93 -10.60 -6.40
C GLY A 436 9.46 -10.16 -7.76
N THR A 437 10.65 -9.59 -7.82
CA THR A 437 11.23 -9.14 -9.10
C THR A 437 11.65 -10.33 -9.97
N THR A 438 11.91 -10.09 -11.26
CA THR A 438 12.43 -11.12 -12.17
C THR A 438 13.71 -11.75 -11.60
N GLY A 439 13.81 -13.09 -11.65
CA GLY A 439 14.96 -13.84 -11.09
C GLY A 439 14.95 -14.02 -9.57
N SER A 440 13.95 -13.48 -8.85
CA SER A 440 13.83 -13.66 -7.39
C SER A 440 13.42 -15.08 -6.97
N GLY A 441 12.83 -15.86 -7.88
CA GLY A 441 12.28 -17.19 -7.61
C GLY A 441 10.75 -17.26 -7.60
N LYS A 442 10.04 -16.17 -7.96
CA LYS A 442 8.56 -16.11 -8.01
C LYS A 442 7.95 -17.26 -8.82
N SER A 443 8.38 -17.47 -10.06
CA SER A 443 7.80 -18.46 -10.97
C SER A 443 8.05 -19.89 -10.49
N VAL A 444 9.28 -20.21 -10.07
CA VAL A 444 9.63 -21.50 -9.45
C VAL A 444 8.79 -21.75 -8.19
N GLY A 445 8.59 -20.73 -7.36
CA GLY A 445 7.72 -20.82 -6.19
C GLY A 445 6.24 -21.06 -6.53
N LEU A 446 5.73 -20.45 -7.60
CA LEU A 446 4.37 -20.73 -8.09
C LEU A 446 4.25 -22.16 -8.62
N ASN A 447 5.25 -22.66 -9.35
CA ASN A 447 5.31 -24.04 -9.80
C ASN A 447 5.35 -25.01 -8.62
N ALA A 448 6.14 -24.74 -7.59
CA ALA A 448 6.15 -25.54 -6.36
C ALA A 448 4.77 -25.58 -5.67
N ILE A 449 4.05 -24.46 -5.63
CA ILE A 449 2.68 -24.41 -5.09
C ILE A 449 1.73 -25.26 -5.94
N LEU A 450 1.78 -25.11 -7.27
CA LEU A 450 0.96 -25.88 -8.22
C LEU A 450 1.21 -27.38 -8.11
N LEU A 451 2.47 -27.78 -8.17
CA LEU A 451 2.86 -29.18 -8.03
C LEU A 451 2.47 -29.75 -6.67
N SER A 452 2.52 -28.95 -5.59
CA SER A 452 2.03 -29.40 -4.28
C SER A 452 0.57 -29.86 -4.34
N LEU A 453 -0.28 -29.15 -5.09
CA LEU A 453 -1.67 -29.53 -5.30
C LEU A 453 -1.77 -30.79 -6.18
N LEU A 454 -1.01 -30.86 -7.27
CA LEU A 454 -1.02 -31.99 -8.20
C LEU A 454 -0.46 -33.30 -7.62
N TYR A 455 0.46 -33.23 -6.65
CA TYR A 455 0.94 -34.42 -5.92
C TYR A 455 -0.03 -34.92 -4.85
N ARG A 456 -1.07 -34.14 -4.52
CA ARG A 456 -1.97 -34.43 -3.41
C ARG A 456 -3.44 -34.63 -3.80
N LEU A 457 -3.90 -33.99 -4.87
CA LEU A 457 -5.32 -33.86 -5.18
C LEU A 457 -5.62 -34.32 -6.60
N THR A 458 -6.69 -35.10 -6.74
CA THR A 458 -7.23 -35.53 -8.03
C THR A 458 -8.10 -34.43 -8.68
N PRO A 459 -8.40 -34.51 -9.98
CA PRO A 459 -9.31 -33.56 -10.66
C PRO A 459 -10.73 -33.48 -10.05
N ALA A 460 -11.17 -34.56 -9.38
CA ALA A 460 -12.44 -34.60 -8.67
C ALA A 460 -12.41 -33.83 -7.33
N GLU A 461 -11.22 -33.61 -6.77
CA GLU A 461 -11.02 -32.91 -5.49
C GLU A 461 -10.61 -31.45 -5.68
N CYS A 462 -9.83 -31.15 -6.72
CA CYS A 462 -9.33 -29.81 -7.03
C CYS A 462 -9.37 -29.55 -8.54
N ARG A 463 -9.98 -28.42 -8.90
CA ARG A 463 -10.01 -27.89 -10.26
C ARG A 463 -9.27 -26.55 -10.32
N LEU A 464 -8.66 -26.25 -11.47
CA LEU A 464 -7.74 -25.13 -11.64
C LEU A 464 -8.23 -24.18 -12.75
N ILE A 465 -8.02 -22.88 -12.53
CA ILE A 465 -8.11 -21.83 -13.56
C ILE A 465 -6.78 -21.11 -13.56
N LEU A 466 -6.06 -21.16 -14.67
CA LEU A 466 -4.74 -20.55 -14.81
C LEU A 466 -4.81 -19.37 -15.77
N ILE A 467 -4.31 -18.22 -15.33
CA ILE A 467 -4.24 -16.98 -16.11
C ILE A 467 -2.77 -16.58 -16.24
N ASP A 468 -2.27 -16.63 -17.47
CA ASP A 468 -0.89 -16.30 -17.86
C ASP A 468 -0.89 -15.34 -19.06
N PRO A 469 -0.95 -14.01 -18.82
CA PRO A 469 -0.97 -13.03 -19.90
C PRO A 469 0.34 -12.96 -20.68
N LYS A 470 1.44 -13.54 -20.17
CA LYS A 470 2.76 -13.53 -20.81
C LYS A 470 3.05 -14.79 -21.61
N VAL A 471 2.30 -15.87 -21.36
CA VAL A 471 2.43 -17.16 -22.08
C VAL A 471 3.82 -17.76 -21.88
N LEU A 472 4.32 -17.72 -20.65
CA LEU A 472 5.68 -18.16 -20.32
C LEU A 472 5.68 -19.26 -19.25
N GLU A 473 4.94 -19.06 -18.17
CA GLU A 473 5.16 -19.81 -16.93
C GLU A 473 4.12 -20.93 -16.78
N LEU A 474 2.84 -20.64 -17.05
CA LEU A 474 1.75 -21.59 -16.76
C LEU A 474 1.31 -22.41 -17.97
N LYS A 475 1.81 -22.09 -19.17
CA LYS A 475 1.44 -22.81 -20.40
C LYS A 475 1.81 -24.30 -20.37
N THR A 476 2.86 -24.69 -19.64
CA THR A 476 3.29 -26.09 -19.51
C THR A 476 2.19 -26.99 -18.92
N TYR A 477 1.23 -26.40 -18.20
CA TYR A 477 0.09 -27.10 -17.60
C TYR A 477 -1.12 -27.21 -18.53
N ASP A 478 -1.07 -26.73 -19.77
CA ASP A 478 -2.18 -26.92 -20.71
C ASP A 478 -2.56 -28.41 -20.81
N ASP A 479 -3.86 -28.66 -20.98
CA ASP A 479 -4.45 -29.98 -21.15
C ASP A 479 -4.30 -30.96 -19.96
N ILE A 480 -3.90 -30.52 -18.76
CA ILE A 480 -4.02 -31.37 -17.57
C ILE A 480 -5.50 -31.52 -17.17
N PRO A 481 -5.96 -32.69 -16.68
CA PRO A 481 -7.35 -32.96 -16.37
C PRO A 481 -7.95 -32.08 -15.25
N HIS A 482 -7.11 -31.41 -14.45
CA HIS A 482 -7.53 -30.48 -13.41
C HIS A 482 -8.07 -29.15 -13.96
N LEU A 483 -7.74 -28.77 -15.20
CA LEU A 483 -8.13 -27.47 -15.75
C LEU A 483 -9.64 -27.38 -16.04
N LEU A 484 -10.21 -26.20 -15.77
CA LEU A 484 -11.59 -25.85 -16.16
C LEU A 484 -11.66 -25.09 -17.48
N SER A 485 -10.55 -24.51 -17.91
CA SER A 485 -10.39 -23.84 -19.20
C SER A 485 -8.95 -24.03 -19.67
N PRO A 486 -8.66 -23.84 -20.97
CA PRO A 486 -7.30 -23.63 -21.42
C PRO A 486 -6.64 -22.49 -20.64
N VAL A 487 -5.30 -22.47 -20.59
CA VAL A 487 -4.56 -21.39 -19.92
C VAL A 487 -4.94 -20.06 -20.55
N VAL A 488 -5.48 -19.16 -19.74
CA VAL A 488 -6.07 -17.90 -20.20
C VAL A 488 -4.96 -16.87 -20.42
N THR A 489 -4.80 -16.44 -21.66
CA THR A 489 -3.74 -15.49 -22.06
C THR A 489 -4.29 -14.08 -22.33
N GLU A 490 -5.56 -13.97 -22.68
CA GLU A 490 -6.19 -12.69 -23.04
C GLU A 490 -6.76 -11.97 -21.80
N PRO A 491 -6.54 -10.65 -21.63
CA PRO A 491 -7.06 -9.92 -20.47
C PRO A 491 -8.58 -9.94 -20.33
N GLN A 492 -9.34 -9.86 -21.43
CA GLN A 492 -10.81 -9.89 -21.38
C GLN A 492 -11.35 -11.26 -20.94
N LYS A 493 -10.77 -12.35 -21.47
CA LYS A 493 -11.08 -13.72 -21.02
C LYS A 493 -10.71 -13.93 -19.55
N SER A 494 -9.65 -13.26 -19.06
CA SER A 494 -9.27 -13.30 -17.64
C SER A 494 -10.33 -12.65 -16.74
N VAL A 495 -10.89 -11.51 -17.18
CA VAL A 495 -12.02 -10.87 -16.47
C VAL A 495 -13.24 -11.77 -16.49
N ARG A 496 -13.56 -12.41 -17.62
CA ARG A 496 -14.67 -13.38 -17.72
C ARG A 496 -14.48 -14.57 -16.77
N ALA A 497 -13.27 -15.11 -16.66
CA ALA A 497 -12.96 -16.20 -15.73
C ALA A 497 -13.17 -15.80 -14.26
N LEU A 498 -12.82 -14.56 -13.90
CA LEU A 498 -13.11 -14.01 -12.57
C LEU A 498 -14.62 -13.80 -12.34
N LYS A 499 -15.37 -13.32 -13.35
CA LYS A 499 -16.84 -13.22 -13.29
C LYS A 499 -17.47 -14.60 -13.11
N TRP A 500 -17.01 -15.60 -13.87
CA TRP A 500 -17.45 -16.98 -13.74
C TRP A 500 -17.20 -17.54 -12.34
N ALA A 501 -16.02 -17.26 -11.75
CA ALA A 501 -15.73 -17.67 -10.38
C ALA A 501 -16.71 -17.06 -9.36
N VAL A 502 -17.19 -15.83 -9.59
CA VAL A 502 -18.23 -15.20 -8.77
C VAL A 502 -19.59 -15.89 -8.98
N GLU A 503 -19.97 -16.18 -10.22
CA GLU A 503 -21.21 -16.89 -10.55
C GLU A 503 -21.24 -18.28 -9.91
N GLU A 504 -20.14 -19.04 -10.02
CA GLU A 504 -20.00 -20.36 -9.41
C GLU A 504 -19.98 -20.27 -7.88
N MET A 505 -19.34 -19.24 -7.30
CA MET A 505 -19.43 -18.97 -5.86
C MET A 505 -20.88 -18.84 -5.40
N GLU A 506 -21.69 -18.06 -6.10
CA GLU A 506 -23.10 -17.85 -5.75
C GLU A 506 -23.94 -19.10 -5.97
N ARG A 507 -23.72 -19.82 -7.07
CA ARG A 507 -24.35 -21.11 -7.32
C ARG A 507 -24.09 -22.08 -6.17
N ARG A 508 -22.83 -22.20 -5.72
CA ARG A 508 -22.45 -23.02 -4.56
C ARG A 508 -23.11 -22.55 -3.28
N TYR A 509 -23.23 -21.25 -3.05
CA TYR A 509 -23.96 -20.75 -1.89
C TYR A 509 -25.44 -21.13 -1.89
N ARG A 510 -26.11 -21.09 -3.05
CA ARG A 510 -27.50 -21.54 -3.18
C ARG A 510 -27.63 -23.04 -2.89
N MET A 511 -26.72 -23.85 -3.44
CA MET A 511 -26.67 -25.31 -3.19
C MET A 511 -26.37 -25.64 -1.72
N MET A 512 -25.47 -24.89 -1.08
CA MET A 512 -25.19 -25.06 0.35
C MET A 512 -26.40 -24.68 1.22
N SER A 513 -27.08 -23.58 0.87
CA SER A 513 -28.26 -23.11 1.59
C SER A 513 -29.42 -24.11 1.50
N SER A 514 -29.66 -24.71 0.32
CA SER A 514 -30.77 -25.65 0.12
C SER A 514 -30.69 -26.89 1.01
N ILE A 515 -29.47 -27.33 1.39
CA ILE A 515 -29.26 -28.47 2.29
C ILE A 515 -28.78 -28.06 3.70
N GLY A 516 -28.77 -26.77 4.01
CA GLY A 516 -28.35 -26.22 5.30
C GLY A 516 -26.88 -26.50 5.64
N SER A 517 -25.97 -26.45 4.65
CA SER A 517 -24.52 -26.47 4.88
C SER A 517 -23.96 -25.06 5.01
N ARG A 518 -22.90 -24.89 5.82
CA ARG A 518 -22.20 -23.61 6.00
C ARG A 518 -20.97 -23.45 5.11
N ASN A 519 -20.41 -24.55 4.62
CA ASN A 519 -19.20 -24.57 3.80
C ASN A 519 -19.20 -25.79 2.87
N LEU A 520 -18.27 -25.77 1.90
CA LEU A 520 -18.14 -26.81 0.90
C LEU A 520 -17.82 -28.18 1.51
N ALA A 521 -16.99 -28.25 2.56
CA ALA A 521 -16.65 -29.51 3.21
C ALA A 521 -17.91 -30.20 3.79
N GLY A 522 -18.73 -29.47 4.53
CA GLY A 522 -19.99 -29.98 5.09
C GLY A 522 -21.04 -30.28 4.01
N PHE A 523 -20.99 -29.60 2.87
CA PHE A 523 -21.83 -29.91 1.71
C PHE A 523 -21.44 -31.27 1.12
N ASN A 524 -20.16 -31.45 0.85
CA ASN A 524 -19.61 -32.69 0.30
C ASN A 524 -19.81 -33.88 1.23
N GLU A 525 -19.67 -33.72 2.54
CA GLU A 525 -19.97 -34.79 3.50
C GLU A 525 -21.44 -35.23 3.45
N LYS A 526 -22.38 -34.28 3.39
CA LYS A 526 -23.81 -34.57 3.28
C LYS A 526 -24.14 -35.30 1.97
N VAL A 527 -23.58 -34.84 0.85
CA VAL A 527 -23.78 -35.47 -0.46
C VAL A 527 -23.21 -36.88 -0.49
N LYS A 528 -21.99 -37.09 0.03
CA LYS A 528 -21.38 -38.44 0.13
C LYS A 528 -22.23 -39.38 0.99
N LEU A 529 -22.73 -38.90 2.14
CA LEU A 529 -23.60 -39.68 3.02
C LEU A 529 -24.96 -40.01 2.36
N ALA A 530 -25.52 -39.08 1.57
CA ALA A 530 -26.76 -39.29 0.84
C ALA A 530 -26.59 -40.35 -0.26
N LYS A 531 -25.53 -40.24 -1.08
CA LYS A 531 -25.17 -41.24 -2.10
C LYS A 531 -24.91 -42.61 -1.48
N ALA A 532 -24.15 -42.69 -0.38
CA ALA A 532 -23.87 -43.94 0.33
C ALA A 532 -25.13 -44.61 0.92
N LYS A 533 -26.15 -43.83 1.30
CA LYS A 533 -27.43 -44.33 1.82
C LYS A 533 -28.48 -44.57 0.73
N GLY A 534 -28.21 -44.21 -0.52
CA GLY A 534 -29.17 -44.29 -1.63
C GLY A 534 -30.44 -43.47 -1.42
N LYS A 535 -30.40 -42.41 -0.60
CA LYS A 535 -31.53 -41.51 -0.34
C LYS A 535 -31.21 -40.13 -0.91
N PRO A 536 -31.96 -39.64 -1.92
CA PRO A 536 -31.73 -38.31 -2.48
C PRO A 536 -31.96 -37.24 -1.41
N LEU A 537 -31.24 -36.13 -1.51
CA LEU A 537 -31.42 -34.99 -0.61
C LEU A 537 -32.77 -34.36 -0.95
N GLY A 538 -33.65 -34.18 0.04
CA GLY A 538 -34.96 -33.56 -0.16
C GLY A 538 -35.04 -32.22 0.55
N ARG A 539 -35.63 -31.22 -0.09
CA ARG A 539 -36.02 -29.95 0.56
C ARG A 539 -37.54 -29.84 0.57
N ARG A 540 -38.12 -29.63 1.76
CA ARG A 540 -39.55 -29.28 1.90
C ARG A 540 -39.69 -27.78 1.63
N VAL A 541 -40.36 -27.42 0.53
CA VAL A 541 -40.65 -26.03 0.16
C VAL A 541 -42.14 -25.80 0.28
N GLN A 542 -42.53 -24.72 0.96
CA GLN A 542 -43.93 -24.31 1.05
C GLN A 542 -44.33 -23.69 -0.30
N THR A 543 -45.18 -24.37 -1.06
CA THR A 543 -45.59 -23.95 -2.41
C THR A 543 -46.88 -23.13 -2.40
N GLY A 544 -47.63 -23.13 -1.30
CA GLY A 544 -48.80 -22.27 -1.12
C GLY A 544 -49.64 -22.62 0.10
N PHE A 545 -50.87 -22.10 0.11
CA PHE A 545 -51.92 -22.47 1.04
C PHE A 545 -53.07 -23.09 0.24
N ASP A 546 -53.67 -24.16 0.76
CA ASP A 546 -54.85 -24.77 0.16
C ASP A 546 -56.02 -23.77 0.19
N PRO A 547 -56.63 -23.43 -0.97
CA PRO A 547 -57.70 -22.44 -1.06
C PRO A 547 -58.96 -22.77 -0.24
N GLU A 548 -59.21 -24.05 0.08
CA GLU A 548 -60.40 -24.47 0.83
C GLU A 548 -60.18 -24.60 2.34
N THR A 549 -58.97 -24.99 2.76
CA THR A 549 -58.67 -25.31 4.16
C THR A 549 -57.75 -24.29 4.83
N GLY A 550 -57.03 -23.48 4.06
CA GLY A 550 -56.03 -22.53 4.56
C GLY A 550 -54.78 -23.20 5.14
N GLU A 551 -54.61 -24.51 4.93
CA GLU A 551 -53.43 -25.26 5.40
C GLU A 551 -52.23 -25.06 4.46
N GLU A 552 -51.03 -25.10 5.02
CA GLU A 552 -49.77 -24.95 4.28
C GLU A 552 -49.49 -26.18 3.42
N ILE A 553 -49.38 -25.99 2.10
CA ILE A 553 -49.00 -27.06 1.16
C ILE A 553 -47.47 -27.07 1.05
N PHE A 554 -46.88 -28.24 1.35
CA PHE A 554 -45.45 -28.48 1.22
C PHE A 554 -45.17 -29.45 0.07
N GLU A 555 -44.27 -29.08 -0.82
CA GLU A 555 -43.73 -29.96 -1.86
C GLU A 555 -42.32 -30.41 -1.46
N GLU A 556 -42.00 -31.70 -1.64
CA GLU A 556 -40.65 -32.23 -1.42
C GLU A 556 -39.87 -32.19 -2.75
N GLU A 557 -39.00 -31.20 -2.90
CA GLU A 557 -38.09 -31.10 -4.05
C GLU A 557 -36.91 -32.06 -3.85
N GLN A 558 -36.73 -33.00 -4.78
CA GLN A 558 -35.57 -33.89 -4.81
C GLN A 558 -34.37 -33.18 -5.44
N LEU A 559 -33.29 -33.07 -4.67
CA LEU A 559 -32.04 -32.43 -5.05
C LEU A 559 -30.99 -33.50 -5.33
N ASP A 560 -30.69 -33.72 -6.61
CA ASP A 560 -29.59 -34.61 -7.02
C ASP A 560 -28.31 -33.79 -7.17
N TYR A 561 -27.53 -33.74 -6.09
CA TYR A 561 -26.27 -33.00 -6.06
C TYR A 561 -25.06 -33.94 -6.09
N GLU A 562 -23.99 -33.45 -6.71
CA GLU A 562 -22.70 -34.11 -6.74
C GLU A 562 -21.70 -33.50 -5.76
N VAL A 563 -20.63 -34.23 -5.48
CA VAL A 563 -19.52 -33.72 -4.68
C VAL A 563 -18.80 -32.67 -5.52
N LEU A 564 -18.62 -31.48 -4.95
CA LEU A 564 -18.02 -30.36 -5.67
C LEU A 564 -16.53 -30.24 -5.34
N PRO A 565 -15.65 -30.04 -6.35
CA PRO A 565 -14.22 -29.86 -6.13
C PRO A 565 -13.91 -28.49 -5.53
N GLN A 566 -12.76 -28.36 -4.85
CA GLN A 566 -12.16 -27.06 -4.59
C GLN A 566 -11.75 -26.42 -5.92
N ILE A 567 -11.83 -25.10 -6.03
CA ILE A 567 -11.35 -24.35 -7.20
C ILE A 567 -10.21 -23.45 -6.77
N VAL A 568 -9.08 -23.53 -7.45
CA VAL A 568 -7.96 -22.61 -7.26
C VAL A 568 -7.74 -21.82 -8.55
N LEU A 569 -7.90 -20.50 -8.44
CA LEU A 569 -7.66 -19.56 -9.53
C LEU A 569 -6.31 -18.88 -9.31
N ILE A 570 -5.42 -19.01 -10.30
CA ILE A 570 -4.05 -18.53 -10.24
C ILE A 570 -3.81 -17.53 -11.36
N VAL A 571 -3.34 -16.34 -11.00
CA VAL A 571 -2.90 -15.29 -11.94
C VAL A 571 -1.40 -15.11 -11.79
N ASP A 572 -0.61 -15.39 -12.83
CA ASP A 572 0.85 -15.22 -12.75
C ASP A 572 1.29 -13.74 -12.69
N GLU A 573 0.64 -12.88 -13.47
CA GLU A 573 0.97 -11.46 -13.55
C GLU A 573 -0.28 -10.58 -13.46
N LEU A 574 -0.65 -10.22 -12.23
CA LEU A 574 -1.75 -9.31 -11.94
C LEU A 574 -1.53 -7.93 -12.57
N ALA A 575 -0.28 -7.47 -12.70
CA ALA A 575 0.02 -6.13 -13.22
C ALA A 575 -0.48 -5.94 -14.66
N ASP A 576 -0.35 -6.95 -15.51
CA ASP A 576 -0.76 -6.87 -16.91
C ASP A 576 -2.28 -6.73 -17.02
N LEU A 577 -3.01 -7.41 -16.14
CA LEU A 577 -4.46 -7.28 -16.05
C LEU A 577 -4.90 -5.92 -15.47
N MET A 578 -4.17 -5.40 -14.48
CA MET A 578 -4.46 -4.12 -13.84
C MET A 578 -4.27 -2.92 -14.78
N ILE A 579 -3.31 -3.00 -15.68
CA ILE A 579 -3.04 -1.93 -16.66
C ILE A 579 -4.19 -1.81 -17.69
N THR A 580 -4.81 -2.92 -18.06
CA THR A 580 -5.85 -2.95 -19.09
C THR A 580 -7.27 -2.80 -18.53
N VAL A 581 -7.61 -3.52 -17.45
CA VAL A 581 -8.99 -3.62 -16.93
C VAL A 581 -9.05 -3.49 -15.39
N GLY A 582 -8.09 -2.78 -14.79
CA GLY A 582 -7.84 -2.84 -13.34
C GLY A 582 -9.03 -2.52 -12.43
N LYS A 583 -9.92 -1.59 -12.80
CA LYS A 583 -11.07 -1.25 -11.93
C LYS A 583 -12.07 -2.42 -11.79
N GLU A 584 -12.35 -3.14 -12.88
CA GLU A 584 -13.27 -4.28 -12.83
C GLU A 584 -12.67 -5.44 -12.03
N ILE A 585 -11.37 -5.67 -12.20
CA ILE A 585 -10.64 -6.73 -11.50
C ILE A 585 -10.60 -6.48 -10.00
N GLU A 586 -10.40 -5.24 -9.55
CA GLU A 586 -10.48 -4.91 -8.12
C GLU A 586 -11.83 -5.26 -7.51
N VAL A 587 -12.93 -4.95 -8.20
CA VAL A 587 -14.29 -5.25 -7.74
C VAL A 587 -14.53 -6.76 -7.66
N LEU A 588 -14.09 -7.51 -8.69
CA LEU A 588 -14.22 -8.97 -8.71
C LEU A 588 -13.39 -9.62 -7.60
N ILE A 589 -12.14 -9.18 -7.41
CA ILE A 589 -11.28 -9.65 -6.32
C ILE A 589 -11.91 -9.32 -4.98
N GLN A 590 -12.47 -8.12 -4.78
CA GLN A 590 -13.16 -7.76 -3.55
C GLN A 590 -14.36 -8.68 -3.29
N ARG A 591 -15.19 -8.97 -4.29
CA ARG A 591 -16.37 -9.83 -4.14
C ARG A 591 -15.99 -11.28 -3.84
N LEU A 592 -15.02 -11.82 -4.58
CA LEU A 592 -14.49 -13.16 -4.34
C LEU A 592 -13.86 -13.24 -2.96
N SER A 593 -12.99 -12.29 -2.60
CA SER A 593 -12.23 -12.37 -1.37
C SER A 593 -13.06 -12.38 -0.08
N GLN A 594 -14.22 -11.75 -0.11
CA GLN A 594 -15.10 -11.64 1.05
C GLN A 594 -15.97 -12.89 1.28
N LYS A 595 -16.23 -13.69 0.25
CA LYS A 595 -17.25 -14.77 0.29
C LYS A 595 -16.76 -16.13 -0.24
N SER A 596 -15.73 -16.18 -1.07
CA SER A 596 -15.35 -17.40 -1.81
C SER A 596 -14.81 -18.54 -0.93
N ARG A 597 -14.20 -18.24 0.22
CA ARG A 597 -13.59 -19.23 1.13
C ARG A 597 -14.55 -20.35 1.52
N ALA A 598 -15.80 -20.03 1.88
CA ALA A 598 -16.78 -21.04 2.28
C ALA A 598 -17.30 -21.87 1.10
N ALA A 599 -17.35 -21.27 -0.10
CA ALA A 599 -17.69 -21.94 -1.36
C ALA A 599 -16.54 -22.82 -1.90
N GLY A 600 -15.37 -22.78 -1.27
CA GLY A 600 -14.20 -23.55 -1.69
C GLY A 600 -13.55 -23.05 -2.98
N ILE A 601 -13.59 -21.72 -3.19
CA ILE A 601 -12.90 -21.05 -4.29
C ILE A 601 -11.80 -20.20 -3.68
N HIS A 602 -10.56 -20.38 -4.15
CA HIS A 602 -9.36 -19.73 -3.59
C HIS A 602 -8.60 -19.02 -4.69
N LEU A 603 -7.95 -17.90 -4.34
CA LEU A 603 -7.24 -17.06 -5.30
C LEU A 603 -5.78 -16.97 -4.91
N ILE A 604 -4.92 -17.16 -5.90
CA ILE A 604 -3.49 -16.87 -5.84
C ILE A 604 -3.21 -15.80 -6.90
N MET A 605 -2.83 -14.61 -6.44
CA MET A 605 -2.48 -13.49 -7.32
C MET A 605 -0.98 -13.27 -7.23
N ALA A 606 -0.29 -13.37 -8.35
CA ALA A 606 1.13 -13.13 -8.42
C ALA A 606 1.45 -11.86 -9.25
N THR A 607 2.57 -11.21 -8.95
CA THR A 607 3.05 -10.10 -9.79
C THR A 607 4.56 -9.93 -9.69
N GLN A 608 5.19 -9.54 -10.80
CA GLN A 608 6.58 -9.10 -10.80
C GLN A 608 6.76 -7.59 -10.61
N ARG A 609 5.65 -6.83 -10.59
CA ARG A 609 5.62 -5.36 -10.44
C ARG A 609 4.95 -4.98 -9.12
N PRO A 610 5.67 -5.03 -7.99
CA PRO A 610 5.12 -4.72 -6.66
C PRO A 610 4.92 -3.22 -6.41
N SER A 611 4.26 -2.52 -7.34
CA SER A 611 3.94 -1.10 -7.23
C SER A 611 2.58 -0.88 -6.55
N VAL A 612 2.36 0.34 -6.03
CA VAL A 612 1.10 0.73 -5.39
C VAL A 612 -0.07 0.72 -6.37
N ASP A 613 0.19 0.93 -7.66
CA ASP A 613 -0.83 0.91 -8.72
C ASP A 613 -1.33 -0.50 -9.04
N VAL A 614 -0.50 -1.53 -8.80
CA VAL A 614 -0.86 -2.94 -9.00
C VAL A 614 -1.41 -3.53 -7.70
N ILE A 615 -0.69 -3.33 -6.60
CA ILE A 615 -1.05 -3.84 -5.27
C ILE A 615 -1.75 -2.72 -4.49
N THR A 616 -2.97 -2.41 -4.91
CA THR A 616 -3.74 -1.29 -4.36
C THR A 616 -4.21 -1.56 -2.93
N GLY A 617 -4.74 -0.53 -2.27
CA GLY A 617 -5.31 -0.68 -0.92
C GLY A 617 -6.44 -1.71 -0.84
N VAL A 618 -7.24 -1.83 -1.89
CA VAL A 618 -8.36 -2.79 -1.98
C VAL A 618 -7.83 -4.22 -2.04
N ILE A 619 -6.82 -4.48 -2.89
CA ILE A 619 -6.18 -5.80 -2.98
C ILE A 619 -5.57 -6.19 -1.63
N LYS A 620 -4.83 -5.26 -0.99
CA LYS A 620 -4.21 -5.54 0.31
C LYS A 620 -5.22 -5.81 1.42
N ALA A 621 -6.34 -5.10 1.45
CA ALA A 621 -7.37 -5.31 2.47
C ALA A 621 -8.01 -6.71 2.36
N ASN A 622 -8.05 -7.27 1.17
CA ASN A 622 -8.75 -8.50 0.84
C ASN A 622 -7.83 -9.74 0.72
N MET A 623 -6.51 -9.53 0.58
CA MET A 623 -5.50 -10.59 0.53
C MET A 623 -4.50 -10.42 1.70
N PRO A 624 -4.85 -10.89 2.92
CA PRO A 624 -4.01 -10.71 4.10
C PRO A 624 -2.81 -11.66 4.17
N THR A 625 -2.89 -12.83 3.54
CA THR A 625 -1.75 -13.76 3.44
C THR A 625 -0.88 -13.38 2.25
N ARG A 626 0.42 -13.19 2.49
CA ARG A 626 1.34 -12.65 1.49
C ARG A 626 2.67 -13.39 1.48
N ILE A 627 3.23 -13.55 0.30
CA ILE A 627 4.59 -14.02 0.06
C ILE A 627 5.31 -12.94 -0.73
N SER A 628 6.46 -12.49 -0.23
CA SER A 628 7.37 -11.65 -0.97
C SER A 628 8.68 -12.39 -1.19
N PHE A 629 9.01 -12.68 -2.44
CA PHE A 629 10.38 -12.96 -2.84
C PHE A 629 11.20 -11.66 -2.82
N HIS A 630 12.48 -11.76 -3.18
CA HIS A 630 13.36 -10.60 -3.28
C HIS A 630 12.75 -9.48 -4.15
N VAL A 631 12.86 -8.26 -3.65
CA VAL A 631 12.45 -7.01 -4.33
C VAL A 631 13.56 -5.99 -4.32
N THR A 632 13.49 -5.01 -5.22
CA THR A 632 14.56 -4.03 -5.41
C THR A 632 14.67 -2.98 -4.30
N SER A 633 13.56 -2.64 -3.63
CA SER A 633 13.55 -1.51 -2.71
C SER A 633 12.73 -1.77 -1.44
N ARG A 634 13.06 -1.01 -0.38
CA ARG A 634 12.28 -0.97 0.88
C ARG A 634 10.84 -0.53 0.66
N ILE A 635 10.57 0.24 -0.41
CA ILE A 635 9.23 0.70 -0.79
C ILE A 635 8.43 -0.50 -1.30
N ASP A 636 9.00 -1.28 -2.21
CA ASP A 636 8.37 -2.48 -2.77
C ASP A 636 8.05 -3.51 -1.67
N SER A 637 8.99 -3.72 -0.73
CA SER A 637 8.76 -4.59 0.43
C SER A 637 7.57 -4.12 1.26
N ARG A 638 7.47 -2.80 1.53
CA ARG A 638 6.32 -2.23 2.26
C ARG A 638 5.02 -2.31 1.47
N THR A 639 5.08 -2.18 0.14
CA THR A 639 3.91 -2.33 -0.72
C THR A 639 3.31 -3.73 -0.58
N ILE A 640 4.14 -4.77 -0.56
CA ILE A 640 3.69 -6.16 -0.44
C ILE A 640 3.37 -6.50 1.02
N LEU A 641 4.36 -6.46 1.91
CA LEU A 641 4.27 -7.02 3.27
C LEU A 641 3.69 -6.03 4.29
N GLY A 642 3.69 -4.73 4.00
CA GLY A 642 3.42 -3.65 4.95
C GLY A 642 4.64 -3.26 5.80
N GLU A 643 5.77 -3.95 5.65
CA GLU A 643 7.02 -3.72 6.37
C GLU A 643 8.24 -3.95 5.47
N GLN A 644 9.41 -3.49 5.88
CA GLN A 644 10.68 -3.67 5.15
C GLN A 644 11.29 -5.05 5.42
N GLY A 645 12.18 -5.51 4.55
CA GLY A 645 12.96 -6.73 4.72
C GLY A 645 13.02 -7.64 3.50
N ALA A 646 12.08 -7.52 2.55
CA ALA A 646 12.12 -8.33 1.33
C ALA A 646 13.25 -7.89 0.38
N GLU A 647 13.70 -6.64 0.47
CA GLU A 647 14.87 -6.13 -0.23
C GLU A 647 16.20 -6.71 0.28
N GLN A 648 16.19 -7.37 1.44
CA GLN A 648 17.38 -7.98 2.05
C GLN A 648 17.50 -9.47 1.71
N LEU A 649 16.55 -10.03 0.97
CA LEU A 649 16.53 -11.43 0.56
C LEU A 649 17.63 -11.73 -0.46
N LEU A 650 17.96 -13.00 -0.61
CA LEU A 650 19.10 -13.45 -1.44
C LEU A 650 18.73 -13.78 -2.90
N GLY A 651 17.43 -13.65 -3.24
CA GLY A 651 16.87 -14.16 -4.50
C GLY A 651 16.84 -15.69 -4.55
N LYS A 652 16.67 -16.25 -5.76
CA LYS A 652 16.68 -17.71 -6.02
C LYS A 652 15.77 -18.52 -5.08
N GLY A 653 14.55 -18.04 -4.83
CA GLY A 653 13.56 -18.75 -4.01
C GLY A 653 13.52 -18.34 -2.54
N ASP A 654 14.46 -17.50 -2.08
CA ASP A 654 14.41 -16.91 -0.74
C ASP A 654 13.25 -15.90 -0.64
N MET A 655 12.39 -16.09 0.37
CA MET A 655 11.15 -15.33 0.53
C MET A 655 10.80 -15.03 1.98
N LEU A 656 9.92 -14.03 2.16
CA LEU A 656 9.24 -13.74 3.40
C LEU A 656 7.77 -14.11 3.28
N TYR A 657 7.33 -14.97 4.19
CA TYR A 657 5.95 -15.42 4.31
C TYR A 657 5.26 -14.70 5.47
N LYS A 658 4.17 -14.00 5.15
CA LYS A 658 3.28 -13.34 6.11
C LYS A 658 1.94 -14.06 6.13
N ALA A 659 1.74 -14.91 7.12
CA ALA A 659 0.41 -15.47 7.37
C ALA A 659 -0.53 -14.40 7.93
N SER A 660 -1.84 -14.59 7.79
CA SER A 660 -2.85 -13.59 8.22
C SER A 660 -2.76 -13.16 9.69
N SER A 661 -2.22 -13.99 10.58
CA SER A 661 -2.17 -13.73 12.03
C SER A 661 -0.83 -14.05 12.70
N LYS A 662 0.17 -14.52 11.93
CA LYS A 662 1.50 -14.88 12.45
C LYS A 662 2.52 -13.80 12.09
N PRO A 663 3.60 -13.66 12.88
CA PRO A 663 4.72 -12.81 12.50
C PRO A 663 5.33 -13.26 11.17
N LEU A 664 6.00 -12.32 10.51
CA LEU A 664 6.74 -12.57 9.28
C LEU A 664 7.79 -13.66 9.51
N THR A 665 7.77 -14.67 8.64
CA THR A 665 8.70 -15.81 8.71
C THR A 665 9.51 -15.87 7.43
N ARG A 666 10.83 -16.03 7.52
CA ARG A 666 11.67 -16.25 6.34
C ARG A 666 11.62 -17.72 5.94
N VAL A 667 11.44 -17.97 4.65
CA VAL A 667 11.32 -19.30 4.07
C VAL A 667 12.21 -19.37 2.84
N HIS A 668 12.95 -20.45 2.71
CA HIS A 668 13.74 -20.79 1.54
C HIS A 668 12.91 -21.73 0.67
N GLY A 669 12.40 -21.19 -0.44
CA GLY A 669 11.55 -21.91 -1.37
C GLY A 669 12.26 -23.10 -1.99
N PRO A 670 11.54 -24.20 -2.27
CA PRO A 670 12.11 -25.32 -2.96
C PRO A 670 12.42 -24.96 -4.41
N PHE A 671 13.46 -25.59 -4.93
CA PHE A 671 13.77 -25.58 -6.35
C PHE A 671 13.07 -26.76 -7.02
N VAL A 672 12.46 -26.47 -8.16
CA VAL A 672 11.93 -27.44 -9.12
C VAL A 672 12.31 -26.95 -10.51
N SER A 673 12.81 -27.85 -11.35
CA SER A 673 13.19 -27.54 -12.73
C SER A 673 11.98 -27.52 -13.66
N ASP A 674 12.11 -26.87 -14.82
CA ASP A 674 11.04 -26.86 -15.82
C ASP A 674 10.81 -28.27 -16.40
N GLU A 675 11.86 -29.10 -16.45
CA GLU A 675 11.80 -30.49 -16.89
C GLU A 675 10.94 -31.33 -15.91
N GLU A 676 11.16 -31.19 -14.60
CA GLU A 676 10.34 -31.84 -13.57
C GLU A 676 8.86 -31.39 -13.65
N VAL A 677 8.61 -30.11 -13.91
CA VAL A 677 7.25 -29.59 -14.11
C VAL A 677 6.59 -30.25 -15.33
N GLU A 678 7.32 -30.33 -16.44
CA GLU A 678 6.81 -30.92 -17.68
C GLU A 678 6.56 -32.43 -17.54
N GLU A 679 7.42 -33.17 -16.85
CA GLU A 679 7.24 -34.60 -16.57
C GLU A 679 5.96 -34.85 -15.75
N VAL A 680 5.71 -34.05 -14.72
CA VAL A 680 4.49 -34.18 -13.90
C VAL A 680 3.24 -33.78 -14.71
N ALA A 681 3.32 -32.74 -15.54
CA ALA A 681 2.23 -32.35 -16.43
C ALA A 681 1.94 -33.44 -17.48
N ASN A 682 2.97 -34.03 -18.08
CA ASN A 682 2.87 -35.16 -19.02
C ASN A 682 2.24 -36.39 -18.34
N PHE A 683 2.63 -36.70 -17.10
CA PHE A 683 2.05 -37.79 -16.33
C PHE A 683 0.53 -37.61 -16.15
N TRP A 684 0.08 -36.39 -15.85
CA TRP A 684 -1.34 -36.09 -15.72
C TRP A 684 -2.08 -36.10 -17.07
N ARG A 685 -1.49 -35.56 -18.13
CA ARG A 685 -2.02 -35.64 -19.51
C ARG A 685 -2.16 -37.08 -20.01
N GLY A 686 -1.27 -37.98 -19.58
CA GLY A 686 -1.32 -39.40 -19.93
C GLY A 686 -2.51 -40.16 -19.34
N GLN A 687 -3.17 -39.61 -18.31
CA GLN A 687 -4.30 -40.27 -17.63
C GLN A 687 -5.67 -39.83 -18.15
N GLY A 688 -5.79 -38.65 -18.76
CA GLY A 688 -7.05 -38.15 -19.29
C GLY A 688 -6.96 -36.73 -19.85
N SER A 689 -8.00 -36.34 -20.59
CA SER A 689 -8.17 -34.98 -21.11
C SER A 689 -9.03 -34.13 -20.16
N PRO A 690 -8.82 -32.81 -20.09
CA PRO A 690 -9.65 -31.93 -19.29
C PRO A 690 -11.06 -31.81 -19.86
N GLU A 691 -12.00 -31.66 -18.95
CA GLU A 691 -13.37 -31.26 -19.25
C GLU A 691 -13.45 -29.74 -19.12
N TYR A 692 -13.20 -29.04 -20.23
CA TYR A 692 -13.29 -27.59 -20.29
C TYR A 692 -14.74 -27.11 -20.22
N VAL A 693 -14.93 -25.99 -19.54
CA VAL A 693 -16.21 -25.32 -19.38
C VAL A 693 -16.15 -24.00 -20.15
N ASP A 694 -16.76 -23.95 -21.33
CA ASP A 694 -16.66 -22.80 -22.26
C ASP A 694 -17.08 -21.48 -21.60
N SER A 695 -18.09 -21.53 -20.72
CA SER A 695 -18.55 -20.37 -19.95
C SER A 695 -17.49 -19.73 -19.05
N VAL A 696 -16.37 -20.40 -18.75
CA VAL A 696 -15.26 -19.79 -17.99
C VAL A 696 -14.59 -18.68 -18.80
N THR A 697 -14.49 -18.82 -20.12
CA THR A 697 -13.78 -17.86 -20.99
C THR A 697 -14.69 -17.09 -21.94
N GLU A 698 -15.88 -17.62 -22.23
CA GLU A 698 -16.82 -17.05 -23.18
C GLU A 698 -18.02 -16.40 -22.48
N GLU A 699 -18.51 -15.28 -23.02
CA GLU A 699 -19.74 -14.67 -22.54
C GLU A 699 -20.96 -15.50 -23.01
N PRO A 700 -21.96 -15.73 -22.15
CA PRO A 700 -23.16 -16.46 -22.56
C PRO A 700 -23.90 -15.72 -23.68
N GLU A 701 -24.25 -16.41 -24.76
CA GLU A 701 -24.98 -15.83 -25.92
C GLU A 701 -26.33 -15.18 -25.53
N ASP A 702 -26.96 -15.66 -24.44
CA ASP A 702 -28.23 -15.17 -23.90
C ASP A 702 -28.12 -13.96 -22.94
N GLY A 703 -27.02 -13.18 -23.02
CA GLY A 703 -26.85 -12.03 -22.13
C GLY A 703 -26.84 -12.45 -20.66
N GLY A 704 -25.89 -13.31 -20.31
CA GLY A 704 -25.73 -13.78 -18.93
C GLY A 704 -25.63 -12.61 -17.94
N PHE A 705 -26.24 -12.77 -16.75
CA PHE A 705 -26.25 -11.83 -15.61
C PHE A 705 -25.37 -10.59 -15.83
N GLY A 706 -25.93 -9.59 -16.50
CA GLY A 706 -25.24 -8.35 -16.82
C GLY A 706 -24.79 -7.68 -15.52
N PHE A 707 -23.50 -7.74 -15.23
CA PHE A 707 -22.90 -6.96 -14.15
C PHE A 707 -23.03 -5.44 -14.37
N ASP A 708 -23.55 -5.01 -15.54
CA ASP A 708 -24.00 -3.65 -15.82
C ASP A 708 -25.16 -3.19 -14.91
N ASP A 709 -25.92 -4.11 -14.31
CA ASP A 709 -27.07 -3.78 -13.46
C ASP A 709 -26.73 -3.53 -11.97
N LEU A 710 -25.46 -3.65 -11.55
CA LEU A 710 -25.08 -3.48 -10.14
C LEU A 710 -23.93 -2.51 -9.85
N ASP A 711 -23.24 -1.93 -10.84
CA ASP A 711 -22.22 -0.90 -10.57
C ASP A 711 -22.16 0.22 -11.63
N GLY A 712 -22.49 1.44 -11.20
CA GLY A 712 -22.43 2.65 -12.01
C GLY A 712 -21.03 2.99 -12.54
N ALA A 713 -20.71 2.48 -13.73
CA ALA A 713 -19.52 2.84 -14.50
C ALA A 713 -19.84 3.27 -15.94
N SER A 714 -20.88 4.10 -16.14
CA SER A 714 -20.86 5.05 -17.25
C SER A 714 -20.02 6.27 -16.85
N ASP A 715 -19.04 6.65 -17.68
CA ASP A 715 -18.22 7.85 -17.48
C ASP A 715 -19.04 9.15 -17.56
N ASP A 716 -20.32 9.10 -17.96
CA ASP A 716 -21.22 10.25 -18.04
C ASP A 716 -21.97 10.54 -16.69
N PRO A 717 -21.73 11.70 -16.06
CA PRO A 717 -22.44 12.13 -14.85
C PRO A 717 -23.97 12.26 -15.01
N GLU A 718 -24.48 12.57 -16.21
CA GLU A 718 -25.92 12.71 -16.44
C GLU A 718 -26.62 11.35 -16.49
N GLN A 719 -25.95 10.36 -17.07
CA GLN A 719 -26.49 9.00 -17.20
C GLN A 719 -26.60 8.31 -15.84
N ARG A 720 -25.66 8.53 -14.92
CA ARG A 720 -25.76 8.04 -13.53
C ARG A 720 -26.97 8.61 -12.79
N LYS A 721 -27.24 9.91 -12.94
CA LYS A 721 -28.42 10.54 -12.32
C LYS A 721 -29.71 9.99 -12.90
N TYR A 722 -29.75 9.75 -14.21
CA TYR A 722 -30.89 9.14 -14.87
C TYR A 722 -31.19 7.74 -14.32
N MET A 723 -30.18 6.86 -14.23
CA MET A 723 -30.34 5.51 -13.67
C MET A 723 -30.81 5.53 -12.21
N GLN A 724 -30.24 6.44 -11.39
CA GLN A 724 -30.68 6.63 -10.01
C GLN A 724 -32.17 7.00 -9.93
N VAL A 725 -32.66 7.81 -10.87
CA VAL A 725 -34.08 8.17 -10.94
C VAL A 725 -34.93 6.98 -11.39
N CYS A 726 -34.48 6.19 -12.37
CA CYS A 726 -35.17 4.98 -12.82
C CYS A 726 -35.39 3.99 -11.68
N GLN A 727 -34.31 3.65 -10.96
CA GLN A 727 -34.36 2.75 -9.80
C GLN A 727 -35.35 3.27 -8.74
N MET A 728 -35.29 4.57 -8.45
CA MET A 728 -36.18 5.17 -7.47
C MET A 728 -37.66 5.08 -7.88
N VAL A 729 -37.95 5.25 -9.18
CA VAL A 729 -39.29 5.10 -9.75
C VAL A 729 -39.77 3.65 -9.64
N PHE A 730 -38.91 2.66 -9.90
CA PHE A 730 -39.21 1.22 -9.79
C PHE A 730 -39.47 0.79 -8.35
N GLU A 731 -38.60 1.15 -7.41
CA GLU A 731 -38.74 0.82 -5.99
C GLU A 731 -40.03 1.40 -5.39
N ASN A 732 -40.34 2.65 -5.71
CA ASN A 732 -41.48 3.36 -5.13
C ASN A 732 -42.77 3.21 -5.94
N GLN A 733 -42.69 2.59 -7.12
CA GLN A 733 -43.79 2.42 -8.06
C GLN A 733 -44.56 3.74 -8.30
N LYS A 734 -43.81 4.84 -8.47
CA LYS A 734 -44.34 6.20 -8.68
C LYS A 734 -43.57 6.94 -9.75
N ALA A 735 -44.21 7.19 -10.89
CA ALA A 735 -43.66 7.99 -11.98
C ALA A 735 -44.44 9.31 -12.17
N SER A 736 -43.97 10.40 -11.53
CA SER A 736 -44.46 11.76 -11.81
C SER A 736 -43.38 12.83 -11.65
N ALA A 737 -43.41 13.88 -12.48
CA ALA A 737 -42.33 14.87 -12.56
C ALA A 737 -42.18 15.65 -11.25
N SER A 738 -43.29 15.99 -10.60
CA SER A 738 -43.33 16.68 -9.32
C SER A 738 -42.87 15.82 -8.14
N TRP A 739 -42.96 14.49 -8.25
CA TRP A 739 -42.45 13.56 -7.23
C TRP A 739 -40.94 13.40 -7.36
N ILE A 740 -40.43 13.17 -8.58
CA ILE A 740 -39.00 13.09 -8.87
C ILE A 740 -38.27 14.39 -8.49
N GLN A 741 -38.88 15.54 -8.78
CA GLN A 741 -38.37 16.86 -8.38
C GLN A 741 -38.10 16.95 -6.87
N ARG A 742 -39.03 16.46 -6.04
CA ARG A 742 -38.91 16.52 -4.58
C ARG A 742 -37.87 15.57 -4.03
N GLN A 743 -37.73 14.37 -4.60
CA GLN A 743 -36.72 13.46 -4.10
C GLN A 743 -35.31 13.84 -4.54
N MET A 744 -35.14 14.18 -5.82
CA MET A 744 -33.82 14.41 -6.40
C MET A 744 -33.31 15.85 -6.20
N GLY A 745 -34.15 16.74 -5.68
CA GLY A 745 -33.80 18.15 -5.49
C GLY A 745 -33.49 18.89 -6.79
N VAL A 746 -34.08 18.47 -7.90
CA VAL A 746 -33.84 19.04 -9.24
C VAL A 746 -35.00 19.93 -9.70
N GLY A 747 -34.73 20.84 -10.64
CA GLY A 747 -35.79 21.67 -11.25
C GLY A 747 -36.81 20.85 -12.07
N TYR A 748 -38.02 21.39 -12.24
CA TYR A 748 -39.11 20.72 -12.96
C TYR A 748 -38.72 20.28 -14.39
N ASN A 749 -38.03 21.14 -15.15
CA ASN A 749 -37.60 20.81 -16.51
C ASN A 749 -36.66 19.61 -16.59
N THR A 750 -35.81 19.41 -15.58
CA THR A 750 -34.90 18.25 -15.52
C THR A 750 -35.67 16.98 -15.18
N ALA A 751 -36.61 17.06 -14.23
CA ALA A 751 -37.45 15.92 -13.86
C ALA A 751 -38.38 15.49 -15.02
N SER A 752 -38.95 16.45 -15.77
CA SER A 752 -39.76 16.17 -16.95
C SER A 752 -38.95 15.50 -18.06
N LYS A 753 -37.73 15.98 -18.34
CA LYS A 753 -36.83 15.34 -19.32
C LYS A 753 -36.49 13.89 -18.97
N TRP A 754 -36.29 13.59 -17.69
CA TRP A 754 -36.04 12.20 -17.26
C TRP A 754 -37.27 11.32 -17.45
N ILE A 755 -38.47 11.83 -17.17
CA ILE A 755 -39.71 11.08 -17.42
C ILE A 755 -39.98 10.87 -18.90
N GLU A 756 -39.78 11.88 -19.74
CA GLU A 756 -39.92 11.77 -21.20
C GLU A 756 -38.91 10.76 -21.78
N ARG A 757 -37.70 10.74 -21.22
CA ARG A 757 -36.69 9.73 -21.58
C ARG A 757 -37.12 8.33 -21.13
N MET A 758 -37.66 8.16 -19.92
CA MET A 758 -38.19 6.86 -19.47
C MET A 758 -39.36 6.36 -20.32
N GLU A 759 -40.20 7.27 -20.81
CA GLU A 759 -41.29 6.94 -21.73
C GLU A 759 -40.74 6.49 -23.09
N LYS A 760 -39.75 7.20 -23.62
CA LYS A 760 -39.08 6.83 -24.87
C LYS A 760 -38.35 5.48 -24.76
N ASP A 761 -37.75 5.21 -23.61
CA ASP A 761 -37.04 3.97 -23.31
C ASP A 761 -37.99 2.81 -22.97
N GLY A 762 -39.31 3.04 -22.97
CA GLY A 762 -40.33 2.01 -22.71
C GLY A 762 -40.38 1.53 -21.25
N LEU A 763 -39.88 2.31 -20.30
CA LEU A 763 -39.88 1.99 -18.87
C LEU A 763 -41.15 2.48 -18.16
N VAL A 764 -41.77 3.54 -18.69
CA VAL A 764 -43.05 4.09 -18.21
C VAL A 764 -44.00 4.38 -19.37
N GLY A 765 -45.30 4.27 -19.12
CA GLY A 765 -46.36 4.56 -20.09
C GLY A 765 -46.65 6.06 -20.28
N PRO A 766 -47.61 6.39 -21.16
CA PRO A 766 -48.05 7.76 -21.39
C PRO A 766 -48.67 8.37 -20.13
N ALA A 767 -48.70 9.70 -20.06
CA ALA A 767 -49.26 10.41 -18.91
C ALA A 767 -50.79 10.29 -18.86
N ASN A 768 -51.32 9.87 -17.72
CA ASN A 768 -52.76 9.90 -17.45
C ASN A 768 -53.20 11.36 -17.16
N HIS A 769 -54.50 11.61 -17.07
CA HIS A 769 -55.10 12.94 -16.83
C HIS A 769 -54.66 13.63 -15.51
N VAL A 770 -53.96 12.94 -14.60
CA VAL A 770 -53.38 13.49 -13.34
C VAL A 770 -51.84 13.57 -13.39
N GLY A 771 -51.21 13.27 -14.53
CA GLY A 771 -49.75 13.28 -14.69
C GLY A 771 -49.02 12.11 -13.99
N ARG A 772 -49.76 11.06 -13.59
CA ARG A 772 -49.19 9.77 -13.21
C ARG A 772 -49.04 8.89 -14.44
N ARG A 773 -47.98 8.08 -14.48
CA ARG A 773 -47.68 7.14 -15.56
C ARG A 773 -47.65 5.73 -15.01
N GLU A 774 -48.11 4.78 -15.81
CA GLU A 774 -47.93 3.35 -15.53
C GLU A 774 -46.45 2.99 -15.68
N ILE A 775 -45.96 2.07 -14.86
CA ILE A 775 -44.56 1.64 -14.85
C ILE A 775 -44.56 0.21 -15.38
N TYR A 776 -43.71 -0.09 -16.37
CA TYR A 776 -43.63 -1.41 -16.99
C TYR A 776 -42.54 -2.29 -16.40
N ARG A 777 -42.10 -1.96 -15.18
CA ARG A 777 -41.07 -2.66 -14.43
C ARG A 777 -41.55 -2.96 -13.02
N ASP A 778 -41.17 -4.13 -12.49
CA ASP A 778 -41.43 -4.51 -11.10
C ASP A 778 -40.56 -3.69 -10.13
N ARG A 779 -40.62 -3.99 -8.83
CA ARG A 779 -39.84 -3.26 -7.81
C ARG A 779 -38.33 -3.51 -7.91
N ASP A 780 -37.93 -4.60 -8.56
CA ASP A 780 -36.55 -5.03 -8.72
C ASP A 780 -35.97 -4.64 -10.10
N GLY A 781 -36.78 -4.02 -10.98
CA GLY A 781 -36.37 -3.53 -12.30
C GLY A 781 -36.61 -4.51 -13.46
N ASN A 782 -37.22 -5.66 -13.20
CA ASN A 782 -37.56 -6.64 -14.25
C ASN A 782 -38.80 -6.17 -15.05
N PRO A 783 -38.92 -6.53 -16.33
CA PRO A 783 -40.15 -6.30 -17.11
C PRO A 783 -41.37 -6.90 -16.42
N LEU A 784 -42.46 -6.12 -16.35
CA LEU A 784 -43.78 -6.61 -15.90
C LEU A 784 -44.49 -7.47 -16.95
#